data_AF-A0A929G489-F1
#
_entry.id   AF-A0A929G489-F1
#
_cell.length_a   1.000
_cell.length_b   1.000
_cell.length_c   1.000
_cell.angle_alpha   90.00
_cell.angle_beta   90.00
_cell.angle_gamma   90.00
#
_symmetry.space_group_name_H-M   'P 1'
#
loop_
_entity.id
_entity.type
_entity.pdbx_description
1 polymer ?
#
loop_
_entity_poly.entity_id
_entity_poly.type
_entity_poly.pdbx_seq_one_letter_code
_entity_poly.pdbx_strand_id
1 'polypeptide(L)'
;MSDKFFPANIKTLLRLILNEEKTRNQIFGIHKDLFFIPKEYDVFETSRFKQSLETPIGVAAGPHTQLSENIISAWLCGARYIELKTIQTLDEIDVQKPCIDMQDEGYNCEWSQELKIHQAFDEYLNAWIIIHILRDKFAWKTELGTIFNMSVGYNLEGILNENVQWFFEKMENCKIEKEEKINQLKEIYPNIVNVDIPNCISDNITLSTMHGCPSDEIEKIGLYLIEEKKLNTIIKLNPTLIGAKELRDILNNKLNFTDVIPDIAFEHDLKYKDAINIIKSLRQSAKENNVDFGLKLTNTLESINNRDVFAKETADMMYMSGRALHPISVNLARKLQNEFNGELEISFSGGANCFNISDLISCGFNTITVSSDILKPGGYDRLKQYLDELQKDFIDNKAAKIEQFILRKSESDNDIDVKKAALNNLNRYADEVLNNNLYKRQYLKEPSIKTNRELSYFDCISAPCVGTCPSNQAIPEYMYYTSKGDFNKAFELILNTNPLPSVTGMVCDHLCQSKCTRINYDSPLLIKDVKRFVSENHKNFMPKIASANGIKVAIIGAGPSGLSCAYFLALSGFEVNIYEGYSKSGGMVANAIPSFRLTDEDIKKDVERIEKLGVKINYNTKIDTEKFSQLQKENNFIYLATGAQASKKLRISGIESKGVFEPLQFLFDVKNNKPVNIGKKIAIIGGGNTAMDAARTALRIAGDNAKVTIVYRRTINQMPADYYEINACLQEGIKILELTSPEEIISQKGKIKSLKCSKMKLSEKDESGRARPIKIKGSEFEIPFDTIIPSVGQDLDIDFVDNDLLEVKDFTFETKLKNVFLGGDALTGGTSIISAVADGKKVAQNIIEKSHKEYNIKPVENKKDITYDELLVKRAKREYGSKIKETALSERNNFNLITSTLTKKEAMKEASRCLFCDEICNVCVTVCPNRANYSYETKPVAYKLQKAVRKGNDIIFEDDKLFSIKQKHQILNIGDFCNECGNCTTFCPTNGAPFRDKPKFYLSQLSFNDAEYGFILKAKNHLVYKDEKGFKELIADNNSFIYKENKISAKFNKANFSLIEAALDKSINKASFDFAAQMSVLIEAAQGLYSFED
;
A
#
# COMPACT_ATOMS: atom_id res chain seq x y z
N MET A 1 -8.47 22.00 -13.17
CA MET A 1 -9.18 20.71 -13.24
C MET A 1 -10.57 20.93 -12.67
N SER A 2 -11.58 20.27 -13.23
CA SER A 2 -12.90 20.25 -12.57
C SER A 2 -12.83 19.17 -11.49
N ASP A 3 -12.54 19.59 -10.27
CA ASP A 3 -12.49 18.77 -9.06
C ASP A 3 -13.89 18.53 -8.46
N LYS A 4 -14.93 18.79 -9.26
CA LYS A 4 -16.35 18.75 -8.90
C LYS A 4 -17.01 17.48 -9.36
N PHE A 5 -18.05 17.07 -8.63
CA PHE A 5 -18.93 16.00 -9.05
C PHE A 5 -19.93 16.45 -10.13
N PHE A 6 -20.21 15.55 -11.07
CA PHE A 6 -21.32 15.66 -12.01
C PHE A 6 -22.20 14.42 -11.84
N PRO A 7 -23.25 14.48 -11.01
CA PRO A 7 -24.13 13.33 -10.79
C PRO A 7 -24.67 12.75 -12.11
N ALA A 8 -24.59 11.42 -12.25
CA ALA A 8 -25.18 10.75 -13.40
C ALA A 8 -26.69 10.67 -13.23
N ASN A 9 -27.44 10.89 -14.30
CA ASN A 9 -28.89 10.68 -14.24
C ASN A 9 -29.22 9.20 -13.97
N ILE A 10 -30.39 8.96 -13.38
CA ILE A 10 -30.82 7.62 -12.95
C ILE A 10 -30.91 6.60 -14.09
N LYS A 11 -31.26 7.02 -15.32
CA LYS A 11 -31.31 6.13 -16.49
C LYS A 11 -29.92 5.61 -16.85
N THR A 12 -28.93 6.49 -16.91
CA THR A 12 -27.53 6.13 -17.18
C THR A 12 -27.01 5.20 -16.10
N LEU A 13 -27.28 5.51 -14.83
CA LEU A 13 -26.85 4.71 -13.70
C LEU A 13 -27.44 3.29 -13.73
N LEU A 14 -28.76 3.15 -13.93
CA LEU A 14 -29.40 1.84 -14.01
C LEU A 14 -28.92 1.03 -15.22
N ARG A 15 -28.76 1.64 -16.39
CA ARG A 15 -28.25 0.95 -17.58
C ARG A 15 -26.83 0.44 -17.37
N LEU A 16 -25.96 1.23 -16.73
CA LEU A 16 -24.60 0.80 -16.37
C LEU A 16 -24.65 -0.43 -15.46
N ILE A 17 -25.44 -0.38 -14.38
CA ILE A 17 -25.62 -1.49 -13.43
C ILE A 17 -26.09 -2.77 -14.15
N LEU A 18 -27.16 -2.67 -14.94
CA LEU A 18 -27.73 -3.84 -15.63
C LEU A 18 -26.79 -4.41 -16.70
N ASN A 19 -26.03 -3.55 -17.38
CA ASN A 19 -25.05 -3.98 -18.37
C ASN A 19 -23.88 -4.73 -17.72
N GLU A 20 -23.31 -4.20 -16.63
CA GLU A 20 -22.20 -4.86 -15.93
C GLU A 20 -22.62 -6.19 -15.31
N GLU A 21 -23.81 -6.25 -14.71
CA GLU A 21 -24.33 -7.47 -14.09
C GLU A 21 -24.44 -8.57 -15.15
N LYS A 22 -25.06 -8.24 -16.29
CA LYS A 22 -25.27 -9.17 -17.40
C LYS A 22 -23.99 -9.61 -18.10
N THR A 23 -23.04 -8.70 -18.30
CA THR A 23 -21.86 -8.97 -19.16
C THR A 23 -20.61 -9.38 -18.38
N ARG A 24 -20.53 -9.06 -17.08
CA ARG A 24 -19.32 -9.22 -16.27
C ARG A 24 -19.55 -9.86 -14.89
N ASN A 25 -20.79 -10.23 -14.54
CA ASN A 25 -21.17 -10.68 -13.20
C ASN A 25 -20.73 -9.69 -12.10
N GLN A 26 -20.73 -8.39 -12.41
CA GLN A 26 -20.22 -7.33 -11.55
C GLN A 26 -21.20 -6.16 -11.50
N ILE A 27 -21.18 -5.39 -10.42
CA ILE A 27 -21.83 -4.07 -10.36
C ILE A 27 -20.83 -3.09 -9.74
N PHE A 28 -20.50 -2.01 -10.44
CA PHE A 28 -19.44 -1.04 -10.10
C PHE A 28 -18.08 -1.71 -9.82
N GLY A 29 -17.78 -2.78 -10.57
CA GLY A 29 -16.59 -3.61 -10.40
C GLY A 29 -16.62 -4.57 -9.20
N ILE A 30 -17.72 -4.64 -8.45
CA ILE A 30 -17.91 -5.59 -7.35
C ILE A 30 -18.40 -6.92 -7.92
N HIS A 31 -17.64 -7.99 -7.73
CA HIS A 31 -18.03 -9.32 -8.18
C HIS A 31 -19.22 -9.86 -7.36
N LYS A 32 -20.18 -10.54 -8.01
CA LYS A 32 -21.40 -11.04 -7.37
C LYS A 32 -21.18 -11.94 -6.15
N ASP A 33 -20.06 -12.68 -6.09
CA ASP A 33 -19.73 -13.55 -4.94
C ASP A 33 -19.41 -12.75 -3.66
N LEU A 34 -19.19 -11.45 -3.80
CA LEU A 34 -18.97 -10.52 -2.69
C LEU A 34 -20.25 -9.80 -2.27
N PHE A 35 -21.37 -10.01 -2.99
CA PHE A 35 -22.65 -9.47 -2.58
C PHE A 35 -23.11 -10.13 -1.28
N PHE A 36 -23.67 -9.33 -0.38
CA PHE A 36 -24.43 -9.83 0.73
C PHE A 36 -25.82 -10.25 0.26
N ILE A 37 -26.12 -11.53 0.41
CA ILE A 37 -27.43 -12.11 0.08
C ILE A 37 -28.17 -12.33 1.41
N PRO A 38 -29.25 -11.59 1.69
CA PRO A 38 -29.99 -11.73 2.93
C PRO A 38 -30.68 -13.11 3.00
N LYS A 39 -30.55 -13.79 4.13
CA LYS A 39 -31.21 -15.09 4.39
C LYS A 39 -32.54 -14.88 5.10
N GLU A 40 -33.39 -15.91 5.12
CA GLU A 40 -34.64 -15.90 5.89
C GLU A 40 -34.42 -15.59 7.37
N TYR A 41 -33.33 -16.13 7.94
CA TYR A 41 -32.88 -15.84 9.30
C TYR A 41 -31.36 -15.62 9.29
N ASP A 42 -30.93 -14.41 9.63
CA ASP A 42 -29.52 -14.08 9.81
C ASP A 42 -29.24 -13.80 11.30
N VAL A 43 -28.15 -14.37 11.81
CA VAL A 43 -27.81 -14.30 13.25
C VAL A 43 -27.46 -12.89 13.75
N PHE A 44 -27.19 -11.98 12.81
CA PHE A 44 -26.84 -10.59 13.06
C PHE A 44 -27.99 -9.62 12.74
N GLU A 45 -29.19 -10.10 12.45
CA GLU A 45 -30.36 -9.23 12.30
C GLU A 45 -30.59 -8.44 13.60
N THR A 46 -30.89 -7.14 13.46
CA THR A 46 -31.09 -6.21 14.57
C THR A 46 -32.19 -5.21 14.24
N SER A 47 -32.49 -4.30 15.16
CA SER A 47 -33.41 -3.19 14.89
C SER A 47 -32.88 -1.88 15.45
N ARG A 48 -33.31 -0.79 14.83
CA ARG A 48 -33.05 0.58 15.29
C ARG A 48 -34.20 1.46 14.83
N PHE A 49 -34.64 2.44 15.63
CA PHE A 49 -35.75 3.32 15.26
C PHE A 49 -37.05 2.57 14.97
N LYS A 50 -37.26 1.44 15.65
CA LYS A 50 -38.35 0.48 15.40
C LYS A 50 -38.36 -0.11 13.97
N GLN A 51 -37.28 0.05 13.21
CA GLN A 51 -37.07 -0.52 11.88
C GLN A 51 -36.10 -1.71 11.95
N SER A 52 -36.35 -2.75 11.16
CA SER A 52 -35.44 -3.90 11.05
C SER A 52 -34.18 -3.53 10.23
N LEU A 53 -33.05 -4.15 10.59
CA LEU A 53 -31.78 -4.07 9.90
C LEU A 53 -31.27 -5.48 9.64
N GLU A 54 -31.04 -5.83 8.36
CA GLU A 54 -30.53 -7.16 8.01
C GLU A 54 -29.11 -7.39 8.53
N THR A 55 -28.33 -6.33 8.73
CA THR A 55 -27.00 -6.35 9.35
C THR A 55 -26.82 -5.13 10.25
N PRO A 56 -25.99 -5.20 11.31
CA PRO A 56 -25.69 -4.06 12.16
C PRO A 56 -24.62 -3.15 11.52
N ILE A 57 -24.15 -3.47 10.31
CA ILE A 57 -23.01 -2.84 9.66
C ILE A 57 -23.48 -1.71 8.76
N GLY A 58 -22.71 -0.64 8.72
CA GLY A 58 -23.03 0.56 7.97
C GLY A 58 -21.80 1.25 7.39
N VAL A 59 -22.07 2.29 6.62
CA VAL A 59 -21.04 3.25 6.19
C VAL A 59 -21.25 4.57 6.92
N ALA A 60 -20.16 5.21 7.31
CA ALA A 60 -20.22 6.49 8.01
C ALA A 60 -20.39 7.65 7.03
N ALA A 61 -20.97 8.75 7.52
CA ALA A 61 -21.06 10.00 6.78
C ALA A 61 -19.67 10.46 6.31
N GLY A 62 -19.56 10.80 5.02
CA GLY A 62 -18.31 11.21 4.40
C GLY A 62 -18.22 10.70 2.97
N PRO A 63 -17.07 10.15 2.51
CA PRO A 63 -16.88 9.69 1.15
C PRO A 63 -17.93 8.72 0.61
N HIS A 64 -18.48 7.89 1.50
CA HIS A 64 -19.19 6.68 1.11
C HIS A 64 -20.66 6.88 0.79
N THR A 65 -21.16 8.09 1.00
CA THR A 65 -22.58 8.43 0.93
C THR A 65 -22.80 9.76 0.23
N GLN A 66 -21.92 10.11 -0.72
CA GLN A 66 -22.07 11.32 -1.54
C GLN A 66 -22.85 11.04 -2.82
N LEU A 67 -22.47 9.97 -3.54
CA LEU A 67 -23.08 9.58 -4.81
C LEU A 67 -23.87 8.28 -4.67
N SER A 68 -24.83 8.10 -5.56
CA SER A 68 -25.74 6.96 -5.61
C SER A 68 -24.98 5.63 -5.69
N GLU A 69 -23.97 5.54 -6.55
CA GLU A 69 -23.14 4.35 -6.72
C GLU A 69 -22.30 4.02 -5.49
N ASN A 70 -22.04 4.99 -4.60
CA ASN A 70 -21.33 4.75 -3.33
C ASN A 70 -22.25 3.99 -2.37
N ILE A 71 -23.48 4.50 -2.22
CA ILE A 71 -24.52 3.93 -1.38
C ILE A 71 -24.91 2.53 -1.88
N ILE A 72 -25.13 2.39 -3.20
CA ILE A 72 -25.44 1.10 -3.83
C ILE A 72 -24.28 0.11 -3.65
N SER A 73 -23.02 0.55 -3.84
CA SER A 73 -21.84 -0.30 -3.61
C SER A 73 -21.75 -0.80 -2.16
N ALA A 74 -21.97 0.08 -1.19
CA ALA A 74 -21.97 -0.27 0.22
C ALA A 74 -23.10 -1.26 0.55
N TRP A 75 -24.31 -1.00 0.04
CA TRP A 75 -25.48 -1.84 0.25
C TRP A 75 -25.30 -3.23 -0.37
N LEU A 76 -24.79 -3.32 -1.60
CA LEU A 76 -24.48 -4.60 -2.25
C LEU A 76 -23.55 -5.47 -1.40
N CYS A 77 -22.58 -4.87 -0.70
CA CYS A 77 -21.63 -5.59 0.14
C CYS A 77 -22.10 -5.79 1.60
N GLY A 78 -23.35 -5.45 1.93
CA GLY A 78 -23.98 -5.77 3.21
C GLY A 78 -24.08 -4.62 4.22
N ALA A 79 -23.76 -3.38 3.84
CA ALA A 79 -24.11 -2.23 4.67
C ALA A 79 -25.64 -2.02 4.69
N ARG A 80 -26.20 -1.82 5.88
CA ARG A 80 -27.64 -1.60 6.12
C ARG A 80 -27.95 -0.36 6.93
N TYR A 81 -26.99 0.14 7.71
CA TYR A 81 -27.11 1.44 8.36
C TYR A 81 -26.30 2.48 7.56
N ILE A 82 -26.95 3.18 6.64
CA ILE A 82 -26.32 4.15 5.73
C ILE A 82 -26.42 5.55 6.34
N GLU A 83 -25.35 6.04 6.95
CA GLU A 83 -25.30 7.39 7.46
C GLU A 83 -25.00 8.36 6.31
N LEU A 84 -26.01 9.11 5.87
CA LEU A 84 -25.93 10.03 4.75
C LEU A 84 -24.96 11.18 5.05
N LYS A 85 -24.40 11.77 3.99
CA LYS A 85 -23.45 12.86 4.15
C LYS A 85 -24.15 14.04 4.83
N THR A 86 -23.45 14.66 5.79
CA THR A 86 -23.94 15.82 6.54
C THR A 86 -24.33 16.96 5.61
N ILE A 87 -25.60 17.35 5.64
CA ILE A 87 -26.12 18.40 4.77
C ILE A 87 -25.58 19.79 5.15
N GLN A 88 -25.25 20.53 4.08
CA GLN A 88 -24.70 21.87 3.88
C GLN A 88 -25.68 23.09 3.73
N THR A 89 -25.57 24.28 4.36
CA THR A 89 -26.23 25.53 3.92
C THR A 89 -25.32 26.30 2.96
N LEU A 90 -24.00 26.26 3.20
CA LEU A 90 -22.99 26.67 2.24
C LEU A 90 -22.88 25.59 1.16
N ASP A 91 -23.55 25.82 0.03
CA ASP A 91 -23.65 24.88 -1.10
C ASP A 91 -22.34 24.74 -1.92
N GLU A 92 -21.39 25.66 -1.77
CA GLU A 92 -20.10 25.64 -2.48
C GLU A 92 -18.96 26.01 -1.52
N ILE A 93 -18.03 25.08 -1.30
CA ILE A 93 -16.85 25.26 -0.45
C ILE A 93 -15.62 24.88 -1.27
N ASP A 94 -14.57 25.69 -1.20
CA ASP A 94 -13.28 25.38 -1.80
C ASP A 94 -12.55 24.36 -0.90
N VAL A 95 -12.40 23.12 -1.40
CA VAL A 95 -11.80 22.02 -0.65
C VAL A 95 -10.44 21.74 -1.24
N GLN A 96 -9.40 21.85 -0.42
CA GLN A 96 -8.04 21.53 -0.83
C GLN A 96 -7.93 20.09 -1.36
N LYS A 97 -7.35 19.92 -2.56
CA LYS A 97 -7.05 18.61 -3.17
C LYS A 97 -5.54 18.40 -3.33
N PRO A 98 -5.01 17.18 -3.11
CA PRO A 98 -5.66 16.01 -2.51
C PRO A 98 -6.15 16.26 -1.08
N CYS A 99 -7.33 15.73 -0.73
CA CYS A 99 -7.92 15.89 0.59
C CYS A 99 -7.79 14.65 1.49
N ILE A 100 -7.25 13.52 1.00
CA ILE A 100 -7.15 12.25 1.73
C ILE A 100 -5.73 11.68 1.66
N ASP A 101 -5.26 11.19 2.80
CA ASP A 101 -4.12 10.30 2.89
C ASP A 101 -4.44 9.09 3.78
N MET A 102 -4.47 7.89 3.19
CA MET A 102 -4.89 6.64 3.85
C MET A 102 -3.75 5.61 3.94
N GLN A 103 -2.49 6.07 3.95
CA GLN A 103 -1.32 5.20 3.91
C GLN A 103 -1.24 4.21 5.08
N ASP A 104 -1.54 4.67 6.29
CA ASP A 104 -1.67 3.82 7.48
C ASP A 104 -2.87 4.27 8.31
N GLU A 105 -2.75 5.31 9.12
CA GLU A 105 -3.93 6.03 9.62
C GLU A 105 -4.54 6.85 8.49
N GLY A 106 -5.85 7.12 8.61
CA GLY A 106 -6.55 7.96 7.67
C GLY A 106 -6.47 9.41 8.10
N TYR A 107 -5.97 10.27 7.23
CA TYR A 107 -5.90 11.71 7.43
C TYR A 107 -6.70 12.44 6.35
N ASN A 108 -7.38 13.52 6.71
CA ASN A 108 -8.03 14.43 5.77
C ASN A 108 -8.02 15.87 6.29
N CYS A 109 -7.96 16.89 5.43
CA CYS A 109 -7.92 18.30 5.88
C CYS A 109 -9.30 18.94 6.02
N GLU A 110 -10.20 18.70 5.08
CA GLU A 110 -11.62 19.04 5.22
C GLU A 110 -12.41 18.25 4.19
N TRP A 111 -13.60 17.78 4.56
CA TRP A 111 -14.47 17.07 3.64
C TRP A 111 -15.90 17.53 3.88
N SER A 112 -16.24 18.69 3.33
CA SER A 112 -17.60 19.22 3.26
C SER A 112 -18.41 18.48 2.19
N GLN A 113 -19.70 18.78 2.10
CA GLN A 113 -20.55 18.27 1.03
C GLN A 113 -20.20 19.02 -0.27
N GLU A 114 -19.68 18.30 -1.28
CA GLU A 114 -19.34 18.91 -2.59
C GLU A 114 -20.53 19.00 -3.54
N LEU A 115 -21.66 18.36 -3.17
CA LEU A 115 -22.93 18.44 -3.86
C LEU A 115 -23.81 19.49 -3.20
N LYS A 116 -24.58 20.22 -4.00
CA LYS A 116 -25.64 21.09 -3.47
C LYS A 116 -26.72 20.25 -2.77
N ILE A 117 -27.45 20.83 -1.82
CA ILE A 117 -28.45 20.07 -1.04
C ILE A 117 -29.49 19.35 -1.90
N HIS A 118 -29.92 19.94 -3.02
CA HIS A 118 -30.85 19.32 -3.97
C HIS A 118 -30.21 18.18 -4.77
N GLN A 119 -28.92 18.29 -5.10
CA GLN A 119 -28.18 17.21 -5.76
C GLN A 119 -27.98 16.03 -4.82
N ALA A 120 -27.67 16.28 -3.54
CA ALA A 120 -27.58 15.21 -2.55
C ALA A 120 -28.91 14.49 -2.35
N PHE A 121 -30.03 15.23 -2.24
CA PHE A 121 -31.35 14.61 -2.23
C PHE A 121 -31.60 13.75 -3.47
N ASP A 122 -31.27 14.24 -4.67
CA ASP A 122 -31.44 13.48 -5.91
C ASP A 122 -30.66 12.16 -5.88
N GLU A 123 -29.41 12.18 -5.42
CA GLU A 123 -28.57 11.00 -5.29
C GLU A 123 -29.10 10.01 -4.24
N TYR A 124 -29.64 10.50 -3.12
CA TYR A 124 -30.25 9.64 -2.11
C TYR A 124 -31.52 8.97 -2.65
N LEU A 125 -32.36 9.71 -3.39
CA LEU A 125 -33.54 9.15 -4.04
C LEU A 125 -33.19 8.17 -5.16
N ASN A 126 -32.15 8.45 -5.95
CA ASN A 126 -31.63 7.55 -6.97
C ASN A 126 -31.18 6.22 -6.36
N ALA A 127 -30.36 6.27 -5.30
CA ALA A 127 -29.93 5.08 -4.57
C ALA A 127 -31.11 4.32 -3.97
N TRP A 128 -32.07 5.03 -3.34
CA TRP A 128 -33.27 4.45 -2.76
C TRP A 128 -34.06 3.64 -3.79
N ILE A 129 -34.38 4.23 -4.95
CA ILE A 129 -35.12 3.56 -6.02
C ILE A 129 -34.34 2.37 -6.58
N ILE A 130 -33.06 2.54 -6.89
CA ILE A 130 -32.25 1.47 -7.50
C ILE A 130 -32.07 0.28 -6.55
N ILE A 131 -31.90 0.52 -5.25
CA ILE A 131 -31.81 -0.56 -4.26
C ILE A 131 -33.08 -1.42 -4.27
N HIS A 132 -34.26 -0.81 -4.35
CA HIS A 132 -35.52 -1.55 -4.44
C HIS A 132 -35.64 -2.32 -5.77
N ILE A 133 -35.19 -1.74 -6.89
CA ILE A 133 -35.11 -2.46 -8.18
C ILE A 133 -34.19 -3.67 -8.09
N LEU A 134 -33.00 -3.52 -7.49
CA LEU A 134 -32.04 -4.61 -7.34
C LEU A 134 -32.59 -5.73 -6.46
N ARG A 135 -33.30 -5.37 -5.39
CA ARG A 135 -33.95 -6.31 -4.48
C ARG A 135 -35.01 -7.15 -5.20
N ASP A 136 -35.87 -6.50 -5.98
CA ASP A 136 -36.86 -7.16 -6.84
C ASP A 136 -36.18 -8.05 -7.90
N LYS A 137 -35.20 -7.51 -8.63
CA LYS A 137 -34.47 -8.23 -9.69
C LYS A 137 -33.76 -9.49 -9.18
N PHE A 138 -33.21 -9.45 -7.96
CA PHE A 138 -32.56 -10.60 -7.34
C PHE A 138 -33.51 -11.50 -6.55
N ALA A 139 -34.82 -11.19 -6.52
CA ALA A 139 -35.83 -11.91 -5.76
C ALA A 139 -35.46 -12.08 -4.28
N TRP A 140 -34.92 -11.02 -3.67
CA TRP A 140 -34.63 -10.97 -2.23
C TRP A 140 -35.91 -10.70 -1.42
N LYS A 141 -35.83 -10.78 -0.08
CA LYS A 141 -36.95 -10.52 0.85
C LYS A 141 -37.69 -9.22 0.52
N THR A 142 -39.01 -9.17 0.73
CA THR A 142 -39.83 -7.97 0.42
C THR A 142 -39.49 -6.77 1.30
N GLU A 143 -39.33 -6.95 2.62
CA GLU A 143 -38.90 -5.85 3.51
C GLU A 143 -37.44 -5.47 3.24
N LEU A 144 -37.13 -4.17 3.17
CA LEU A 144 -35.79 -3.67 2.81
C LEU A 144 -34.70 -3.95 3.86
N GLY A 145 -35.06 -3.87 5.15
CA GLY A 145 -34.13 -4.03 6.28
C GLY A 145 -32.89 -3.13 6.21
N THR A 146 -33.05 -1.89 5.73
CA THR A 146 -31.99 -0.87 5.55
C THR A 146 -32.51 0.47 6.06
N ILE A 147 -31.66 1.21 6.78
CA ILE A 147 -31.95 2.56 7.26
C ILE A 147 -31.03 3.55 6.56
N PHE A 148 -31.61 4.58 5.95
CA PHE A 148 -30.89 5.79 5.57
C PHE A 148 -31.02 6.77 6.74
N ASN A 149 -29.89 7.17 7.32
CA ASN A 149 -29.87 8.06 8.47
C ASN A 149 -29.35 9.43 8.02
N MET A 150 -30.21 10.45 8.09
CA MET A 150 -29.84 11.82 7.72
C MET A 150 -28.71 12.32 8.62
N SER A 151 -27.92 13.27 8.13
CA SER A 151 -26.97 13.98 8.97
C SER A 151 -27.05 15.48 8.73
N VAL A 152 -27.02 16.28 9.78
CA VAL A 152 -27.02 17.75 9.73
C VAL A 152 -25.94 18.30 10.65
N GLY A 153 -25.31 19.42 10.29
CA GLY A 153 -24.22 20.02 11.06
C GLY A 153 -24.20 21.53 10.92
N TYR A 154 -25.11 22.20 11.64
CA TYR A 154 -25.30 23.64 11.65
C TYR A 154 -25.65 24.15 13.05
N ASN A 155 -25.58 25.47 13.23
CA ASN A 155 -26.33 26.13 14.28
C ASN A 155 -27.84 26.05 13.96
N LEU A 156 -28.70 26.34 14.94
CA LEU A 156 -30.14 26.25 14.79
C LEU A 156 -30.65 27.16 13.66
N GLU A 157 -30.10 28.36 13.54
CA GLU A 157 -30.42 29.30 12.44
C GLU A 157 -30.22 28.65 11.06
N GLY A 158 -29.07 28.00 10.84
CA GLY A 158 -28.79 27.29 9.60
C GLY A 158 -29.74 26.13 9.33
N ILE A 159 -30.18 25.42 10.36
CA ILE A 159 -31.15 24.33 10.24
C ILE A 159 -32.54 24.85 9.87
N LEU A 160 -32.90 26.04 10.35
CA LEU A 160 -34.19 26.68 10.06
C LEU A 160 -34.26 27.31 8.67
N ASN A 161 -33.15 27.37 7.92
CA ASN A 161 -33.15 27.88 6.55
C ASN A 161 -34.06 27.06 5.61
N GLU A 162 -34.66 27.76 4.64
CA GLU A 162 -35.65 27.19 3.71
C GLU A 162 -35.12 25.96 2.95
N ASN A 163 -33.85 25.95 2.56
CA ASN A 163 -33.25 24.84 1.83
C ASN A 163 -33.10 23.57 2.68
N VAL A 164 -32.76 23.71 3.97
CA VAL A 164 -32.68 22.59 4.91
C VAL A 164 -34.07 22.07 5.29
N GLN A 165 -35.03 22.97 5.48
CA GLN A 165 -36.42 22.58 5.72
C GLN A 165 -37.02 21.83 4.52
N TRP A 166 -36.77 22.34 3.31
CA TRP A 166 -37.11 21.63 2.07
C TRP A 166 -36.51 20.23 2.03
N PHE A 167 -35.25 20.07 2.41
CA PHE A 167 -34.62 18.75 2.45
C PHE A 167 -35.33 17.81 3.43
N PHE A 168 -35.68 18.26 4.63
CA PHE A 168 -36.45 17.43 5.58
C PHE A 168 -37.82 17.03 5.03
N GLU A 169 -38.55 17.95 4.42
CA GLU A 169 -39.85 17.66 3.80
C GLU A 169 -39.73 16.60 2.70
N LYS A 170 -38.67 16.69 1.88
CA LYS A 170 -38.43 15.72 0.79
C LYS A 170 -37.94 14.37 1.29
N MET A 171 -37.17 14.31 2.36
CA MET A 171 -36.75 13.04 2.98
C MET A 171 -37.91 12.32 3.67
N GLU A 172 -38.87 13.07 4.23
CA GLU A 172 -40.10 12.54 4.83
C GLU A 172 -41.12 12.08 3.76
N ASN A 173 -41.22 12.82 2.65
CA ASN A 173 -42.14 12.48 1.56
C ASN A 173 -41.64 12.95 0.18
N CYS A 174 -41.07 12.04 -0.58
CA CYS A 174 -40.58 12.26 -1.95
C CYS A 174 -41.54 11.75 -3.03
N LYS A 175 -42.85 11.62 -2.77
CA LYS A 175 -43.78 10.93 -3.68
C LYS A 175 -43.73 11.46 -5.12
N ILE A 176 -43.70 12.78 -5.30
CA ILE A 176 -43.72 13.42 -6.62
C ILE A 176 -42.44 13.11 -7.39
N GLU A 177 -41.29 13.35 -6.77
CA GLU A 177 -39.97 13.14 -7.36
C GLU A 177 -39.71 11.65 -7.66
N LYS A 178 -40.18 10.78 -6.77
CA LYS A 178 -40.13 9.32 -6.93
C LYS A 178 -40.96 8.86 -8.12
N GLU A 179 -42.21 9.32 -8.25
CA GLU A 179 -43.09 8.97 -9.37
C GLU A 179 -42.50 9.42 -10.72
N GLU A 180 -41.88 10.60 -10.77
CA GLU A 180 -41.18 11.09 -11.96
C GLU A 180 -40.03 10.15 -12.37
N LYS A 181 -39.15 9.81 -11.43
CA LYS A 181 -38.03 8.89 -11.69
C LYS A 181 -38.52 7.48 -12.06
N ILE A 182 -39.55 6.96 -11.40
CA ILE A 182 -40.17 5.67 -11.76
C ILE A 182 -40.64 5.72 -13.21
N ASN A 183 -41.35 6.77 -13.63
CA ASN A 183 -41.82 6.92 -15.01
C ASN A 183 -40.68 6.90 -16.03
N GLN A 184 -39.55 7.54 -15.72
CA GLN A 184 -38.35 7.51 -16.56
C GLN A 184 -37.75 6.10 -16.67
N LEU A 185 -37.83 5.30 -15.61
CA LEU A 185 -37.21 3.97 -15.55
C LEU A 185 -38.06 2.84 -16.14
N LYS A 186 -39.38 3.04 -16.36
CA LYS A 186 -40.29 2.02 -16.90
C LYS A 186 -39.80 1.41 -18.22
N GLU A 187 -39.16 2.20 -19.07
CA GLU A 187 -38.60 1.74 -20.35
C GLU A 187 -37.40 0.79 -20.17
N ILE A 188 -36.65 0.94 -19.07
CA ILE A 188 -35.43 0.18 -18.79
C ILE A 188 -35.74 -1.04 -17.90
N TYR A 189 -36.61 -0.87 -16.91
CA TYR A 189 -37.05 -1.93 -15.99
C TYR A 189 -38.57 -1.87 -15.80
N PRO A 190 -39.37 -2.49 -16.70
CA PRO A 190 -40.83 -2.39 -16.69
C PRO A 190 -41.50 -2.83 -15.38
N ASN A 191 -40.91 -3.80 -14.66
CA ASN A 191 -41.47 -4.31 -13.42
C ASN A 191 -41.41 -3.31 -12.25
N ILE A 192 -40.71 -2.19 -12.38
CA ILE A 192 -40.61 -1.15 -11.34
C ILE A 192 -41.98 -0.67 -10.83
N VAL A 193 -43.02 -0.73 -11.68
CA VAL A 193 -44.38 -0.32 -11.34
C VAL A 193 -45.05 -1.20 -10.29
N ASN A 194 -44.53 -2.43 -10.11
CA ASN A 194 -45.01 -3.40 -9.13
C ASN A 194 -44.12 -3.45 -7.89
N VAL A 195 -43.00 -2.71 -7.87
CA VAL A 195 -42.08 -2.66 -6.74
C VAL A 195 -42.61 -1.66 -5.72
N ASP A 196 -42.81 -2.11 -4.49
CA ASP A 196 -43.20 -1.24 -3.39
C ASP A 196 -42.00 -0.41 -2.92
N ILE A 197 -41.99 0.87 -3.27
CA ILE A 197 -40.93 1.82 -2.89
C ILE A 197 -41.55 2.87 -1.95
N PRO A 198 -41.16 2.94 -0.67
CA PRO A 198 -41.70 3.91 0.28
C PRO A 198 -41.48 5.37 -0.16
N ASN A 199 -42.41 6.25 0.19
CA ASN A 199 -42.28 7.70 -0.02
C ASN A 199 -41.39 8.39 1.02
N CYS A 200 -41.27 7.80 2.21
CA CYS A 200 -40.36 8.26 3.24
C CYS A 200 -39.02 7.56 3.04
N ILE A 201 -37.95 8.35 2.86
CA ILE A 201 -36.58 7.86 2.77
C ILE A 201 -35.99 7.76 4.18
N SER A 202 -36.25 8.74 5.05
CA SER A 202 -35.76 8.76 6.43
C SER A 202 -36.66 9.55 7.38
N ASP A 203 -36.83 8.99 8.57
CA ASP A 203 -37.49 9.56 9.76
C ASP A 203 -36.49 9.73 10.93
N ASN A 204 -35.19 9.67 10.63
CA ASN A 204 -34.12 9.67 11.63
C ASN A 204 -32.92 10.50 11.17
N ILE A 205 -32.19 11.04 12.16
CA ILE A 205 -31.15 12.04 11.93
C ILE A 205 -30.00 11.95 12.95
N THR A 206 -28.78 12.18 12.47
CA THR A 206 -27.60 12.42 13.30
C THR A 206 -27.19 13.88 13.24
N LEU A 207 -27.24 14.55 14.39
CA LEU A 207 -26.63 15.86 14.58
C LEU A 207 -25.11 15.70 14.70
N SER A 208 -24.40 16.12 13.67
CA SER A 208 -22.95 16.27 13.67
C SER A 208 -22.59 17.58 14.35
N THR A 209 -22.17 17.52 15.62
CA THR A 209 -21.72 18.70 16.36
C THR A 209 -20.47 19.28 15.69
N MET A 210 -20.55 20.51 15.22
CA MET A 210 -19.37 21.22 14.68
C MET A 210 -18.34 21.41 15.80
N HIS A 211 -17.05 21.34 15.46
CA HIS A 211 -15.99 21.73 16.39
C HIS A 211 -16.23 23.17 16.85
N GLY A 212 -16.25 23.41 18.16
CA GLY A 212 -16.59 24.74 18.70
C GLY A 212 -18.07 25.05 18.89
N CYS A 213 -18.99 24.12 18.60
CA CYS A 213 -20.41 24.36 18.82
C CYS A 213 -20.73 24.45 20.33
N PRO A 214 -21.33 25.56 20.82
CA PRO A 214 -21.72 25.72 22.21
C PRO A 214 -22.67 24.60 22.69
N SER A 215 -22.57 24.22 23.96
CA SER A 215 -23.38 23.14 24.53
C SER A 215 -24.89 23.45 24.49
N ASP A 216 -25.26 24.70 24.74
CA ASP A 216 -26.67 25.14 24.71
C ASP A 216 -27.23 25.11 23.28
N GLU A 217 -26.40 25.36 22.28
CA GLU A 217 -26.77 25.27 20.87
C GLU A 217 -27.05 23.82 20.45
N ILE A 218 -26.19 22.88 20.85
CA ILE A 218 -26.38 21.44 20.61
C ILE A 218 -27.70 20.97 21.22
N GLU A 219 -28.00 21.38 22.45
CA GLU A 219 -29.24 21.02 23.13
C GLU A 219 -30.48 21.58 22.42
N LYS A 220 -30.47 22.88 22.07
CA LYS A 220 -31.58 23.53 21.35
C LYS A 220 -31.89 22.83 20.03
N ILE A 221 -30.87 22.48 19.26
CA ILE A 221 -31.05 21.75 18.00
C ILE A 221 -31.61 20.36 18.26
N GLY A 222 -31.07 19.64 19.24
CA GLY A 222 -31.57 18.31 19.62
C GLY A 222 -33.06 18.35 20.00
N LEU A 223 -33.46 19.32 20.81
CA LEU A 223 -34.86 19.53 21.19
C LEU A 223 -35.72 19.87 19.98
N TYR A 224 -35.28 20.77 19.09
CA TYR A 224 -36.01 21.08 17.85
C TYR A 224 -36.25 19.84 16.97
N LEU A 225 -35.22 19.01 16.76
CA LEU A 225 -35.33 17.79 15.96
C LEU A 225 -36.31 16.77 16.57
N ILE A 226 -36.35 16.67 17.90
CA ILE A 226 -37.21 15.75 18.65
C ILE A 226 -38.65 16.28 18.77
N GLU A 227 -38.80 17.53 19.20
CA GLU A 227 -40.08 18.12 19.61
C GLU A 227 -40.86 18.65 18.42
N GLU A 228 -40.19 19.37 17.51
CA GLU A 228 -40.85 20.02 16.37
C GLU A 228 -40.86 19.11 15.15
N LYS A 229 -39.71 18.50 14.80
CA LYS A 229 -39.61 17.62 13.63
C LYS A 229 -40.00 16.17 13.89
N LYS A 230 -40.16 15.75 15.16
CA LYS A 230 -40.50 14.36 15.55
C LYS A 230 -39.56 13.31 14.94
N LEU A 231 -38.27 13.62 14.82
CA LEU A 231 -37.27 12.70 14.26
C LEU A 231 -36.59 11.87 15.35
N ASN A 232 -36.31 10.60 15.05
CA ASN A 232 -35.40 9.81 15.87
C ASN A 232 -34.00 10.42 15.78
N THR A 233 -33.42 10.82 16.90
CA THR A 233 -32.29 11.76 16.92
C THR A 233 -31.06 11.14 17.58
N ILE A 234 -29.93 11.22 16.87
CA ILE A 234 -28.61 10.84 17.37
C ILE A 234 -27.74 12.07 17.52
N ILE A 235 -27.01 12.19 18.64
CA ILE A 235 -25.98 13.21 18.81
C ILE A 235 -24.60 12.58 18.62
N LYS A 236 -23.84 13.09 17.65
CA LYS A 236 -22.44 12.72 17.48
C LYS A 236 -21.58 13.39 18.55
N LEU A 237 -20.69 12.63 19.17
CA LEU A 237 -19.75 13.15 20.17
C LEU A 237 -18.32 13.03 19.63
N ASN A 238 -17.47 14.03 19.93
CA ASN A 238 -16.07 14.07 19.50
C ASN A 238 -15.13 13.33 20.48
N PRO A 239 -13.94 12.85 20.05
CA PRO A 239 -13.08 12.01 20.90
C PRO A 239 -12.46 12.80 22.05
N THR A 240 -12.32 14.10 21.84
CA THR A 240 -11.84 15.11 22.80
C THR A 240 -12.60 15.07 24.12
N LEU A 241 -13.86 14.59 24.11
CA LEU A 241 -14.71 14.41 25.29
C LEU A 241 -14.11 13.48 26.36
N ILE A 242 -13.18 12.59 25.99
CA ILE A 242 -12.46 11.76 26.96
C ILE A 242 -11.54 12.59 27.87
N GLY A 243 -11.02 13.72 27.36
CA GLY A 243 -10.14 14.66 28.03
C GLY A 243 -8.68 14.60 27.55
N ALA A 244 -8.01 15.76 27.55
CA ALA A 244 -6.68 15.93 26.94
C ALA A 244 -5.59 15.00 27.50
N LYS A 245 -5.54 14.83 28.83
CA LYS A 245 -4.54 13.98 29.49
C LYS A 245 -4.70 12.51 29.07
N GLU A 246 -5.92 12.00 29.12
CA GLU A 246 -6.22 10.60 28.82
C GLU A 246 -6.03 10.31 27.32
N LEU A 247 -6.50 11.22 26.46
CA LEU A 247 -6.33 11.08 25.01
C LEU A 247 -4.86 11.00 24.62
N ARG A 248 -4.03 11.95 25.09
CA ARG A 248 -2.59 11.99 24.77
C ARG A 248 -1.84 10.80 25.37
N ASP A 249 -2.23 10.32 26.55
CA ASP A 249 -1.66 9.12 27.14
C ASP A 249 -1.92 7.87 26.27
N ILE A 250 -3.16 7.70 25.82
CA ILE A 250 -3.51 6.62 24.90
C ILE A 250 -2.73 6.77 23.59
N LEU A 251 -2.88 7.89 22.90
CA LEU A 251 -2.32 8.09 21.56
C LEU A 251 -0.79 8.04 21.53
N ASN A 252 -0.13 8.83 22.38
CA ASN A 252 1.30 9.05 22.29
C ASN A 252 2.10 8.06 23.14
N ASN A 253 1.67 7.77 24.37
CA ASN A 253 2.44 6.91 25.28
C ASN A 253 2.14 5.41 25.10
N LYS A 254 0.86 5.04 24.96
CA LYS A 254 0.46 3.62 24.86
C LYS A 254 0.52 3.09 23.43
N LEU A 255 0.10 3.92 22.46
CA LEU A 255 0.00 3.54 21.05
C LEU A 255 1.19 3.99 20.18
N ASN A 256 2.10 4.84 20.71
CA ASN A 256 3.31 5.33 20.03
C ASN A 256 3.08 6.17 18.76
N PHE A 257 1.92 6.81 18.61
CA PHE A 257 1.70 7.77 17.53
C PHE A 257 2.36 9.11 17.83
N THR A 258 2.83 9.76 16.77
CA THR A 258 3.55 11.05 16.85
C THR A 258 2.65 12.25 16.58
N ASP A 259 1.38 12.01 16.26
CA ASP A 259 0.38 13.05 16.01
C ASP A 259 0.20 13.95 17.22
N VAL A 260 0.08 15.25 16.96
CA VAL A 260 -0.05 16.28 17.99
C VAL A 260 -1.48 16.81 17.98
N ILE A 261 -2.18 16.59 19.09
CA ILE A 261 -3.53 17.09 19.31
C ILE A 261 -3.42 18.39 20.11
N PRO A 262 -3.71 19.56 19.53
CA PRO A 262 -3.49 20.85 20.19
C PRO A 262 -4.51 21.09 21.31
N ASP A 263 -4.20 21.97 22.27
CA ASP A 263 -5.10 22.28 23.38
C ASP A 263 -6.42 22.93 22.89
N ILE A 264 -6.36 23.71 21.81
CA ILE A 264 -7.52 24.37 21.20
C ILE A 264 -8.63 23.39 20.78
N ALA A 265 -8.27 22.17 20.35
CA ALA A 265 -9.22 21.12 20.01
C ALA A 265 -10.09 20.71 21.21
N PHE A 266 -9.60 20.88 22.44
CA PHE A 266 -10.35 20.60 23.65
C PHE A 266 -11.08 21.81 24.19
N GLU A 267 -10.62 23.04 23.91
CA GLU A 267 -11.23 24.28 24.42
C GLU A 267 -12.56 24.57 23.75
N HIS A 268 -12.66 24.30 22.45
CA HIS A 268 -13.84 24.56 21.63
C HIS A 268 -14.89 23.44 21.72
N ASP A 269 -14.47 22.20 21.94
CA ASP A 269 -15.39 21.07 21.98
C ASP A 269 -16.22 20.95 23.28
N LEU A 270 -17.35 20.24 23.17
CA LEU A 270 -18.28 19.93 24.26
C LEU A 270 -17.56 19.34 25.48
N LYS A 271 -17.83 19.87 26.67
CA LYS A 271 -17.24 19.36 27.92
C LYS A 271 -18.04 18.18 28.45
N TYR A 272 -17.35 17.30 29.18
CA TYR A 272 -17.95 16.06 29.70
C TYR A 272 -19.21 16.32 30.54
N LYS A 273 -19.16 17.27 31.49
CA LYS A 273 -20.31 17.57 32.36
C LYS A 273 -21.53 18.05 31.57
N ASP A 274 -21.30 18.93 30.60
CA ASP A 274 -22.38 19.48 29.75
C ASP A 274 -22.97 18.38 28.88
N ALA A 275 -22.13 17.51 28.31
CA ALA A 275 -22.60 16.34 27.56
C ALA A 275 -23.54 15.46 28.39
N ILE A 276 -23.24 15.19 29.67
CA ILE A 276 -24.13 14.39 30.54
C ILE A 276 -25.50 15.06 30.70
N ASN A 277 -25.54 16.38 30.87
CA ASN A 277 -26.78 17.13 31.03
C ASN A 277 -27.62 17.09 29.75
N ILE A 278 -27.01 17.37 28.59
CA ILE A 278 -27.67 17.30 27.28
C ILE A 278 -28.23 15.90 27.03
N ILE A 279 -27.44 14.85 27.28
CA ILE A 279 -27.88 13.47 27.11
C ILE A 279 -29.11 13.16 27.96
N LYS A 280 -29.14 13.61 29.23
CA LYS A 280 -30.31 13.40 30.11
C LYS A 280 -31.53 14.15 29.61
N SER A 281 -31.35 15.41 29.21
CA SER A 281 -32.40 16.29 28.69
C SER A 281 -33.05 15.72 27.42
N LEU A 282 -32.24 15.41 26.40
CA LEU A 282 -32.73 14.91 25.13
C LEU A 282 -33.35 13.51 25.22
N ARG A 283 -32.82 12.64 26.11
CA ARG A 283 -33.47 11.34 26.39
C ARG A 283 -34.86 11.50 26.98
N GLN A 284 -35.04 12.47 27.89
CA GLN A 284 -36.34 12.74 28.50
C GLN A 284 -37.32 13.28 27.45
N SER A 285 -36.89 14.28 26.66
CA SER A 285 -37.73 14.84 25.58
C SER A 285 -38.09 13.79 24.52
N ALA A 286 -37.15 12.93 24.11
CA ALA A 286 -37.42 11.86 23.15
C ALA A 286 -38.51 10.89 23.65
N LYS A 287 -38.45 10.54 24.94
CA LYS A 287 -39.48 9.70 25.60
C LYS A 287 -40.85 10.39 25.62
N GLU A 288 -40.91 11.69 25.91
CA GLU A 288 -42.14 12.49 25.92
C GLU A 288 -42.76 12.63 24.52
N ASN A 289 -41.92 12.57 23.48
CA ASN A 289 -42.32 12.70 22.08
C ASN A 289 -42.45 11.37 21.32
N ASN A 290 -42.23 10.22 21.99
CA ASN A 290 -42.30 8.86 21.42
C ASN A 290 -41.36 8.64 20.21
N VAL A 291 -40.18 9.26 20.26
CA VAL A 291 -39.08 9.05 19.31
C VAL A 291 -37.88 8.46 20.04
N ASP A 292 -36.96 7.85 19.30
CA ASP A 292 -35.74 7.28 19.86
C ASP A 292 -34.61 8.31 19.93
N PHE A 293 -33.78 8.20 20.97
CA PHE A 293 -32.58 9.01 21.15
C PHE A 293 -31.35 8.12 21.32
N GLY A 294 -30.26 8.48 20.64
CA GLY A 294 -28.99 7.77 20.76
C GLY A 294 -27.77 8.66 20.60
N LEU A 295 -26.60 8.02 20.65
CA LEU A 295 -25.30 8.67 20.49
C LEU A 295 -24.51 8.04 19.35
N LYS A 296 -23.66 8.84 18.71
CA LYS A 296 -22.66 8.34 17.75
C LYS A 296 -21.26 8.62 18.26
N LEU A 297 -20.44 7.57 18.33
CA LEU A 297 -19.02 7.67 18.65
C LEU A 297 -18.16 7.60 17.39
N THR A 298 -17.07 8.34 17.45
CA THR A 298 -16.61 9.25 16.41
C THR A 298 -15.89 8.55 15.26
N ASN A 299 -15.85 9.20 14.09
CA ASN A 299 -15.12 8.78 12.91
C ASN A 299 -13.75 9.49 12.74
N THR A 300 -13.53 10.64 13.38
CA THR A 300 -12.33 11.47 13.21
C THR A 300 -11.88 12.14 14.51
N LEU A 301 -10.59 12.50 14.57
CA LEU A 301 -9.92 13.26 15.63
C LEU A 301 -9.04 14.36 15.01
N GLU A 302 -9.32 15.61 15.34
CA GLU A 302 -8.53 16.76 14.90
C GLU A 302 -7.07 16.71 15.42
N SER A 303 -6.10 17.08 14.57
CA SER A 303 -4.66 17.06 14.83
C SER A 303 -3.92 18.09 13.98
N ILE A 304 -2.73 18.51 14.40
CA ILE A 304 -1.88 19.39 13.60
C ILE A 304 -1.43 18.69 12.32
N ASN A 305 -1.50 19.36 11.17
CA ASN A 305 -1.04 18.81 9.91
C ASN A 305 0.47 18.51 9.96
N ASN A 306 0.79 17.22 9.86
CA ASN A 306 2.16 16.71 9.84
C ASN A 306 2.48 15.94 8.54
N ARG A 307 1.61 16.02 7.53
CA ARG A 307 1.72 15.26 6.28
C ARG A 307 2.29 16.14 5.17
N ASP A 308 3.05 15.53 4.27
CA ASP A 308 3.57 16.21 3.07
C ASP A 308 2.56 16.20 1.90
N VAL A 309 1.47 15.43 2.01
CA VAL A 309 0.42 15.31 0.98
C VAL A 309 -0.47 16.55 0.95
N PHE A 310 -0.66 17.18 2.10
CA PHE A 310 -1.48 18.39 2.25
C PHE A 310 -0.58 19.62 2.23
N ALA A 311 -0.91 20.62 1.42
CA ALA A 311 -0.15 21.87 1.36
C ALA A 311 -0.20 22.59 2.71
N LYS A 312 0.97 22.88 3.26
CA LYS A 312 1.14 23.45 4.60
C LYS A 312 0.73 24.91 4.66
N GLU A 313 0.64 25.58 3.51
CA GLU A 313 0.21 26.96 3.38
C GLU A 313 -1.30 27.13 3.55
N THR A 314 -2.08 26.06 3.38
CA THR A 314 -3.56 26.11 3.35
C THR A 314 -4.24 25.18 4.36
N ALA A 315 -3.52 24.25 4.98
CA ALA A 315 -4.06 23.36 6.01
C ALA A 315 -3.11 23.22 7.19
N ASP A 316 -3.35 24.00 8.24
CA ASP A 316 -2.65 23.88 9.53
C ASP A 316 -3.14 22.67 10.35
N MET A 317 -4.39 22.26 10.12
CA MET A 317 -5.08 21.17 10.82
C MET A 317 -5.48 20.04 9.88
N MET A 318 -5.62 18.84 10.42
CA MET A 318 -6.11 17.65 9.73
C MET A 318 -6.85 16.73 10.70
N TYR A 319 -7.65 15.80 10.17
CA TYR A 319 -8.47 14.87 10.92
C TYR A 319 -7.93 13.46 10.77
N MET A 320 -7.45 12.88 11.88
CA MET A 320 -6.98 11.51 11.99
C MET A 320 -8.15 10.54 12.22
N SER A 321 -8.07 9.37 11.61
CA SER A 321 -9.04 8.27 11.71
C SER A 321 -8.31 6.94 11.57
N GLY A 322 -9.01 5.82 11.78
CA GLY A 322 -8.42 4.48 11.63
C GLY A 322 -8.06 3.82 12.96
N ARG A 323 -7.01 3.00 12.97
CA ARG A 323 -6.69 2.10 14.09
C ARG A 323 -6.17 2.88 15.31
N ALA A 324 -5.57 4.06 15.13
CA ALA A 324 -5.20 4.96 16.24
C ALA A 324 -6.42 5.47 17.02
N LEU A 325 -7.54 5.71 16.33
CA LEU A 325 -8.76 6.24 16.93
C LEU A 325 -9.53 5.19 17.72
N HIS A 326 -9.35 3.90 17.40
CA HIS A 326 -10.14 2.82 17.98
C HIS A 326 -10.05 2.75 19.52
N PRO A 327 -8.86 2.69 20.15
CA PRO A 327 -8.76 2.60 21.60
C PRO A 327 -9.29 3.85 22.32
N ILE A 328 -9.18 5.02 21.70
CA ILE A 328 -9.72 6.29 22.21
C ILE A 328 -11.25 6.23 22.23
N SER A 329 -11.87 5.86 21.10
CA SER A 329 -13.34 5.78 20.98
C SER A 329 -13.94 4.70 21.87
N VAL A 330 -13.28 3.54 22.00
CA VAL A 330 -13.73 2.47 22.93
C VAL A 330 -13.65 2.94 24.38
N ASN A 331 -12.58 3.64 24.78
CA ASN A 331 -12.46 4.17 26.14
C ASN A 331 -13.44 5.33 26.42
N LEU A 332 -13.77 6.14 25.43
CA LEU A 332 -14.85 7.12 25.54
C LEU A 332 -16.22 6.42 25.70
N ALA A 333 -16.48 5.36 24.93
CA ALA A 333 -17.68 4.55 25.07
C ALA A 333 -17.78 3.95 26.49
N ARG A 334 -16.68 3.39 27.00
CA ARG A 334 -16.57 2.87 28.37
C ARG A 334 -16.94 3.95 29.40
N LYS A 335 -16.37 5.14 29.27
CA LYS A 335 -16.61 6.25 30.21
C LYS A 335 -18.09 6.64 30.24
N LEU A 336 -18.71 6.83 29.07
CA LEU A 336 -20.13 7.18 28.96
C LEU A 336 -21.05 6.05 29.44
N GLN A 337 -20.82 4.80 29.02
CA GLN A 337 -21.69 3.69 29.42
C GLN A 337 -21.62 3.41 30.93
N ASN A 338 -20.47 3.58 31.59
CA ASN A 338 -20.40 3.46 33.05
C ASN A 338 -21.17 4.58 33.77
N GLU A 339 -21.17 5.80 33.24
CA GLU A 339 -21.94 6.93 33.81
C GLU A 339 -23.46 6.67 33.74
N PHE A 340 -23.91 5.95 32.71
CA PHE A 340 -25.33 5.66 32.46
C PHE A 340 -25.69 4.19 32.71
N ASN A 341 -24.86 3.41 33.38
CA ASN A 341 -25.10 2.01 33.71
C ASN A 341 -25.47 1.11 32.50
N GLY A 342 -24.85 1.35 31.34
CA GLY A 342 -25.10 0.57 30.11
C GLY A 342 -26.37 0.94 29.35
N GLU A 343 -27.09 2.00 29.76
CA GLU A 343 -28.40 2.38 29.22
C GLU A 343 -28.34 3.25 27.95
N LEU A 344 -27.16 3.58 27.43
CA LEU A 344 -27.05 4.42 26.24
C LEU A 344 -27.11 3.59 24.96
N GLU A 345 -27.91 4.03 23.99
CA GLU A 345 -27.88 3.50 22.63
C GLU A 345 -26.77 4.15 21.83
N ILE A 346 -25.76 3.38 21.43
CA ILE A 346 -24.56 3.89 20.77
C ILE A 346 -24.42 3.29 19.37
N SER A 347 -24.30 4.17 18.37
CA SER A 347 -23.71 3.88 17.06
C SER A 347 -22.20 4.09 17.12
N PHE A 348 -21.41 3.10 16.73
CA PHE A 348 -19.95 3.17 16.82
C PHE A 348 -19.30 3.35 15.44
N SER A 349 -18.19 4.09 15.36
CA SER A 349 -17.43 4.22 14.11
C SER A 349 -15.90 4.12 14.26
N GLY A 350 -15.35 4.60 15.38
CA GLY A 350 -13.90 4.80 15.54
C GLY A 350 -13.05 3.57 15.27
N GLY A 351 -12.40 3.51 14.10
CA GLY A 351 -11.47 2.44 13.73
C GLY A 351 -12.07 1.03 13.63
N ALA A 352 -13.39 0.91 13.37
CA ALA A 352 -14.04 -0.36 13.14
C ALA A 352 -13.49 -1.06 11.88
N ASN A 353 -13.19 -2.35 11.99
CA ASN A 353 -12.66 -3.22 10.95
C ASN A 353 -13.18 -4.67 11.06
N CYS A 354 -12.89 -5.52 10.07
CA CYS A 354 -13.35 -6.90 10.06
C CYS A 354 -12.85 -7.77 11.23
N PHE A 355 -11.79 -7.35 11.93
CA PHE A 355 -11.20 -8.10 13.04
C PHE A 355 -11.65 -7.65 14.44
N ASN A 356 -12.35 -6.51 14.56
CA ASN A 356 -12.90 -6.04 15.84
C ASN A 356 -14.42 -5.88 15.83
N ILE A 357 -15.08 -6.20 14.71
CA ILE A 357 -16.53 -6.07 14.58
C ILE A 357 -17.28 -6.92 15.61
N SER A 358 -16.82 -8.14 15.87
CA SER A 358 -17.47 -9.04 16.83
C SER A 358 -17.35 -8.52 18.26
N ASP A 359 -16.18 -8.01 18.65
CA ASP A 359 -15.98 -7.40 19.97
C ASP A 359 -16.87 -6.17 20.15
N LEU A 360 -16.97 -5.31 19.13
CA LEU A 360 -17.85 -4.15 19.16
C LEU A 360 -19.34 -4.53 19.31
N ILE A 361 -19.81 -5.55 18.59
CA ILE A 361 -21.19 -6.06 18.75
C ILE A 361 -21.39 -6.63 20.17
N SER A 362 -20.39 -7.34 20.72
CA SER A 362 -20.47 -7.88 22.09
C SER A 362 -20.53 -6.79 23.17
N CYS A 363 -20.04 -5.57 22.86
CA CYS A 363 -20.13 -4.38 23.72
C CYS A 363 -21.51 -3.72 23.70
N GLY A 364 -22.49 -4.27 22.98
CA GLY A 364 -23.86 -3.74 22.91
C GLY A 364 -24.03 -2.56 21.95
N PHE A 365 -23.13 -2.38 20.98
CA PHE A 365 -23.31 -1.35 19.95
C PHE A 365 -24.29 -1.85 18.88
N ASN A 366 -25.46 -1.19 18.80
CA ASN A 366 -26.55 -1.62 17.92
C ASN A 366 -26.24 -1.43 16.42
N THR A 367 -25.41 -0.44 16.08
CA THR A 367 -24.96 -0.18 14.71
C THR A 367 -23.50 0.22 14.67
N ILE A 368 -22.78 -0.27 13.67
CA ILE A 368 -21.35 0.00 13.48
C ILE A 368 -21.10 0.51 12.07
N THR A 369 -20.68 1.76 11.97
CA THR A 369 -20.41 2.44 10.70
C THR A 369 -18.92 2.51 10.41
N VAL A 370 -18.53 2.25 9.17
CA VAL A 370 -17.12 2.21 8.75
C VAL A 370 -16.82 3.33 7.75
N SER A 371 -15.62 3.91 7.84
CA SER A 371 -15.07 4.75 6.76
C SER A 371 -13.62 4.36 6.41
N SER A 372 -12.66 4.58 7.31
CA SER A 372 -11.23 4.48 6.97
C SER A 372 -10.80 3.10 6.45
N ASP A 373 -11.36 1.99 6.97
CA ASP A 373 -11.02 0.65 6.49
C ASP A 373 -11.44 0.47 5.03
N ILE A 374 -12.66 0.86 4.65
CA ILE A 374 -13.16 0.74 3.26
C ILE A 374 -12.62 1.81 2.30
N LEU A 375 -11.79 2.75 2.78
CA LEU A 375 -10.93 3.59 1.91
C LEU A 375 -9.59 2.91 1.56
N LYS A 376 -9.28 1.77 2.16
CA LYS A 376 -8.07 0.96 1.87
C LYS A 376 -8.35 -0.15 0.85
N PRO A 377 -7.31 -0.71 0.20
CA PRO A 377 -7.45 -1.73 -0.85
C PRO A 377 -8.37 -2.90 -0.49
N GLY A 378 -9.37 -3.18 -1.32
CA GLY A 378 -10.50 -4.07 -1.01
C GLY A 378 -11.81 -3.29 -0.82
N GLY A 379 -11.76 -2.00 -0.50
CA GLY A 379 -12.91 -1.11 -0.63
C GLY A 379 -14.17 -1.57 0.11
N TYR A 380 -15.32 -1.32 -0.50
CA TYR A 380 -16.62 -1.84 -0.04
C TYR A 380 -16.69 -3.37 -0.04
N ASP A 381 -15.97 -4.03 -0.96
CA ASP A 381 -15.93 -5.48 -1.12
C ASP A 381 -15.49 -6.19 0.17
N ARG A 382 -14.70 -5.49 1.01
CA ARG A 382 -14.27 -5.97 2.32
C ARG A 382 -15.41 -6.18 3.32
N LEU A 383 -16.56 -5.50 3.16
CA LEU A 383 -17.70 -5.67 4.08
C LEU A 383 -18.19 -7.12 4.12
N LYS A 384 -18.01 -7.90 3.04
CA LYS A 384 -18.24 -9.34 3.07
C LYS A 384 -17.40 -10.05 4.13
N GLN A 385 -16.13 -9.66 4.29
CA GLN A 385 -15.26 -10.23 5.32
C GLN A 385 -15.71 -9.85 6.73
N TYR A 386 -16.26 -8.66 6.96
CA TYR A 386 -16.81 -8.31 8.27
C TYR A 386 -17.92 -9.28 8.66
N LEU A 387 -18.83 -9.57 7.73
CA LEU A 387 -19.93 -10.50 7.96
C LEU A 387 -19.43 -11.94 8.13
N ASP A 388 -18.42 -12.36 7.36
CA ASP A 388 -17.80 -13.69 7.50
C ASP A 388 -17.16 -13.88 8.89
N GLU A 389 -16.35 -12.92 9.35
CA GLU A 389 -15.71 -13.00 10.68
C GLU A 389 -16.74 -12.90 11.80
N LEU A 390 -17.75 -12.03 11.67
CA LEU A 390 -18.85 -11.94 12.63
C LEU A 390 -19.64 -13.26 12.72
N GLN A 391 -20.03 -13.82 11.57
CA GLN A 391 -20.76 -15.09 11.53
C GLN A 391 -19.94 -16.23 12.14
N LYS A 392 -18.64 -16.28 11.85
CA LYS A 392 -17.73 -17.26 12.44
C LYS A 392 -17.69 -17.15 13.96
N ASP A 393 -17.57 -15.93 14.50
CA ASP A 393 -17.58 -15.69 15.94
C ASP A 393 -18.91 -16.11 16.60
N PHE A 394 -20.05 -15.87 15.93
CA PHE A 394 -21.36 -16.36 16.39
C PHE A 394 -21.40 -17.89 16.46
N ILE A 395 -20.87 -18.58 15.45
CA ILE A 395 -20.80 -20.05 15.41
C ILE A 395 -19.90 -20.57 16.54
N ASP A 396 -18.72 -19.98 16.73
CA ASP A 396 -17.76 -20.37 17.78
C ASP A 396 -18.36 -20.19 19.18
N ASN A 397 -19.19 -19.16 19.36
CA ASN A 397 -19.95 -18.90 20.60
C ASN A 397 -21.33 -19.57 20.62
N LYS A 398 -21.69 -20.36 19.59
CA LYS A 398 -22.98 -21.06 19.42
C LYS A 398 -24.23 -20.16 19.50
N ALA A 399 -24.10 -18.86 19.24
CA ALA A 399 -25.18 -17.89 19.42
C ALA A 399 -26.07 -17.81 18.17
N ALA A 400 -27.39 -17.76 18.36
CA ALA A 400 -28.36 -17.66 17.27
C ALA A 400 -28.80 -16.23 16.96
N LYS A 401 -28.54 -15.28 17.87
CA LYS A 401 -28.90 -13.86 17.79
C LYS A 401 -28.00 -12.99 18.67
N ILE A 402 -27.98 -11.69 18.42
CA ILE A 402 -27.05 -10.73 19.05
C ILE A 402 -27.12 -10.77 20.59
N GLU A 403 -28.30 -10.86 21.19
CA GLU A 403 -28.43 -10.86 22.65
C GLU A 403 -27.76 -12.09 23.28
N GLN A 404 -27.94 -13.26 22.66
CA GLN A 404 -27.28 -14.49 23.11
C GLN A 404 -25.76 -14.39 22.94
N PHE A 405 -25.30 -13.73 21.87
CA PHE A 405 -23.89 -13.52 21.62
C PHE A 405 -23.24 -12.64 22.68
N ILE A 406 -23.87 -11.51 23.03
CA ILE A 406 -23.44 -10.59 24.10
C ILE A 406 -23.30 -11.34 25.43
N LEU A 407 -24.34 -12.09 25.82
CA LEU A 407 -24.37 -12.84 27.09
C LEU A 407 -23.22 -13.85 27.17
N ARG A 408 -22.95 -14.58 26.07
CA ARG A 408 -21.91 -15.62 26.05
C ARG A 408 -20.49 -15.08 26.05
N LYS A 409 -20.28 -13.88 25.50
CA LYS A 409 -18.97 -13.18 25.52
C LYS A 409 -18.64 -12.55 26.88
N SER A 410 -19.64 -12.35 27.76
CA SER A 410 -19.47 -11.73 29.09
C SER A 410 -18.58 -12.55 30.05
N GLU A 411 -18.36 -13.84 29.77
CA GLU A 411 -17.61 -14.79 30.63
C GLU A 411 -18.12 -14.84 32.09
N SER A 412 -19.35 -14.38 32.32
CA SER A 412 -20.03 -14.36 33.62
C SER A 412 -21.19 -15.34 33.58
N ASP A 413 -21.06 -16.46 34.32
CA ASP A 413 -22.08 -17.53 34.40
C ASP A 413 -23.43 -17.05 34.98
N ASN A 414 -23.48 -15.83 35.56
CA ASN A 414 -24.65 -15.27 36.25
C ASN A 414 -25.32 -14.10 35.51
N ASP A 415 -24.80 -13.66 34.36
CA ASP A 415 -25.41 -12.54 33.63
C ASP A 415 -26.62 -13.05 32.81
N ILE A 416 -27.83 -12.73 33.27
CA ILE A 416 -29.09 -12.91 32.52
C ILE A 416 -29.48 -11.60 31.80
N ASP A 417 -28.91 -10.47 32.24
CA ASP A 417 -29.15 -9.13 31.71
C ASP A 417 -28.14 -8.78 30.59
N VAL A 418 -28.66 -8.61 29.38
CA VAL A 418 -27.89 -8.29 28.16
C VAL A 418 -27.16 -6.96 28.29
N LYS A 419 -27.75 -5.94 28.90
CA LYS A 419 -27.13 -4.61 29.02
C LYS A 419 -25.93 -4.65 29.97
N LYS A 420 -26.10 -5.35 31.10
CA LYS A 420 -25.01 -5.56 32.06
C LYS A 420 -23.87 -6.37 31.44
N ALA A 421 -24.19 -7.44 30.71
CA ALA A 421 -23.22 -8.23 29.97
C ALA A 421 -22.45 -7.39 28.92
N ALA A 422 -23.16 -6.57 28.16
CA ALA A 422 -22.56 -5.64 27.19
C ALA A 422 -21.59 -4.65 27.86
N LEU A 423 -21.96 -4.09 29.02
CA LEU A 423 -21.09 -3.18 29.79
C LEU A 423 -19.84 -3.91 30.31
N ASN A 424 -19.97 -5.15 30.79
CA ASN A 424 -18.84 -5.97 31.22
C ASN A 424 -17.88 -6.25 30.05
N ASN A 425 -18.41 -6.66 28.90
CA ASN A 425 -17.65 -6.84 27.66
C ASN A 425 -16.90 -5.55 27.28
N LEU A 426 -17.56 -4.40 27.31
CA LEU A 426 -16.97 -3.11 26.97
C LEU A 426 -15.83 -2.71 27.92
N ASN A 427 -16.02 -2.92 29.24
CA ASN A 427 -14.97 -2.64 30.23
C ASN A 427 -13.72 -3.47 29.96
N ARG A 428 -13.88 -4.79 29.73
CA ARG A 428 -12.77 -5.70 29.41
C ARG A 428 -12.11 -5.33 28.08
N TYR A 429 -12.91 -5.11 27.03
CA TYR A 429 -12.42 -4.78 25.70
C TYR A 429 -11.62 -3.46 25.69
N ALA A 430 -12.07 -2.46 26.45
CA ALA A 430 -11.36 -1.18 26.57
C ALA A 430 -9.95 -1.31 27.16
N ASP A 431 -9.70 -2.29 28.04
CA ASP A 431 -8.38 -2.58 28.58
C ASP A 431 -7.51 -3.37 27.59
N GLU A 432 -8.12 -4.31 26.87
CA GLU A 432 -7.46 -5.13 25.84
C GLU A 432 -6.90 -4.28 24.69
N VAL A 433 -7.70 -3.33 24.17
CA VAL A 433 -7.30 -2.48 23.03
C VAL A 433 -6.09 -1.58 23.34
N LEU A 434 -5.85 -1.22 24.60
CA LEU A 434 -4.69 -0.41 24.99
C LEU A 434 -3.35 -1.18 24.93
N ASN A 435 -3.42 -2.51 25.05
CA ASN A 435 -2.25 -3.39 25.06
C ASN A 435 -2.06 -4.16 23.75
N ASN A 436 -3.07 -4.16 22.88
CA ASN A 436 -3.04 -4.87 21.62
C ASN A 436 -2.12 -4.18 20.59
N ASN A 437 -1.15 -4.95 20.10
CA ASN A 437 -0.16 -4.54 19.12
C ASN A 437 -0.74 -4.06 17.77
N LEU A 438 -1.95 -4.49 17.41
CA LEU A 438 -2.62 -4.06 16.16
C LEU A 438 -2.92 -2.55 16.16
N TYR A 439 -3.15 -1.95 17.32
CA TYR A 439 -3.43 -0.52 17.43
C TYR A 439 -2.17 0.32 17.69
N LYS A 440 -1.00 -0.29 17.83
CA LYS A 440 0.26 0.44 18.10
C LYS A 440 0.98 0.78 16.81
N ARG A 441 1.57 1.97 16.71
CA ARG A 441 2.52 2.29 15.66
C ARG A 441 3.82 1.50 15.92
N GLN A 442 4.11 0.52 15.05
CA GLN A 442 5.25 -0.39 15.24
C GLN A 442 6.42 -0.12 14.29
N TYR A 443 6.19 0.62 13.20
CA TYR A 443 7.22 0.83 12.21
C TYR A 443 8.15 1.98 12.63
N LEU A 444 9.45 1.72 12.58
CA LEU A 444 10.50 2.74 12.74
C LEU A 444 10.63 3.65 11.52
N LYS A 445 10.16 3.22 10.34
CA LYS A 445 10.17 3.97 9.07
C LYS A 445 8.81 3.92 8.40
N GLU A 446 8.32 5.06 7.93
CA GLU A 446 7.05 5.13 7.20
C GLU A 446 7.04 4.16 6.01
N PRO A 447 6.06 3.24 5.92
CA PRO A 447 5.94 2.33 4.78
C PRO A 447 5.59 3.11 3.52
N SER A 448 5.99 2.62 2.35
CA SER A 448 5.61 3.24 1.07
C SER A 448 5.60 2.23 -0.06
N ILE A 449 4.46 2.13 -0.74
CA ILE A 449 4.27 1.21 -1.88
C ILE A 449 4.91 1.74 -3.18
N LYS A 450 5.25 3.04 -3.22
CA LYS A 450 5.71 3.74 -4.43
C LYS A 450 7.03 3.18 -4.95
N THR A 451 7.11 2.99 -6.27
CA THR A 451 8.30 2.61 -7.03
C THR A 451 8.65 3.73 -8.03
N ASN A 452 9.82 3.64 -8.68
CA ASN A 452 10.25 4.62 -9.69
C ASN A 452 9.57 4.43 -11.06
N ARG A 453 8.70 3.42 -11.20
CA ARG A 453 8.01 3.14 -12.46
C ARG A 453 6.93 4.18 -12.74
N GLU A 454 6.90 4.67 -13.97
CA GLU A 454 5.89 5.61 -14.46
C GLU A 454 4.52 4.96 -14.70
N LEU A 455 3.46 5.75 -14.55
CA LEU A 455 2.09 5.34 -14.88
C LEU A 455 1.72 5.85 -16.27
N SER A 456 1.44 4.94 -17.20
CA SER A 456 0.92 5.28 -18.53
C SER A 456 -0.54 4.83 -18.69
N TYR A 457 -1.18 5.16 -19.81
CA TYR A 457 -2.56 4.75 -20.12
C TYR A 457 -2.75 3.22 -20.06
N PHE A 458 -1.79 2.45 -20.59
CA PHE A 458 -1.98 1.02 -20.87
C PHE A 458 -1.00 0.06 -20.14
N ASP A 459 -0.28 0.53 -19.12
CA ASP A 459 0.74 -0.27 -18.41
C ASP A 459 0.60 -0.20 -16.88
N CYS A 460 -0.45 -0.84 -16.35
CA CYS A 460 -0.76 -0.87 -14.92
C CYS A 460 -0.23 -2.10 -14.18
N ILE A 461 -0.15 -3.25 -14.86
CA ILE A 461 0.00 -4.56 -14.23
C ILE A 461 1.49 -4.86 -14.04
N SER A 462 1.91 -4.95 -12.78
CA SER A 462 3.29 -5.22 -12.41
C SER A 462 3.37 -5.58 -10.95
N ALA A 463 4.10 -6.64 -10.63
CA ALA A 463 4.43 -6.94 -9.25
C ALA A 463 5.53 -5.99 -8.74
N PRO A 464 5.23 -5.07 -7.78
CA PRO A 464 6.23 -4.13 -7.27
C PRO A 464 7.40 -4.83 -6.56
N CYS A 465 7.14 -6.00 -5.95
CA CYS A 465 8.17 -6.83 -5.34
C CYS A 465 9.21 -7.34 -6.35
N VAL A 466 8.81 -7.61 -7.61
CA VAL A 466 9.70 -8.06 -8.68
C VAL A 466 10.58 -6.91 -9.15
N GLY A 467 9.98 -5.77 -9.53
CA GLY A 467 10.72 -4.61 -10.04
C GLY A 467 11.62 -3.93 -9.01
N THR A 468 11.36 -4.14 -7.72
CA THR A 468 12.22 -3.66 -6.62
C THR A 468 13.39 -4.61 -6.34
N CYS A 469 13.25 -5.90 -6.68
CA CYS A 469 14.31 -6.88 -6.46
C CYS A 469 15.40 -6.68 -7.52
N PRO A 470 16.68 -6.41 -7.14
CA PRO A 470 17.74 -6.17 -8.12
C PRO A 470 17.94 -7.31 -9.12
N SER A 471 17.70 -8.56 -8.70
CA SER A 471 17.82 -9.74 -9.56
C SER A 471 16.53 -10.08 -10.34
N ASN A 472 15.45 -9.30 -10.17
CA ASN A 472 14.13 -9.53 -10.75
C ASN A 472 13.59 -10.95 -10.51
N GLN A 473 13.63 -11.45 -9.26
CA GLN A 473 13.10 -12.78 -8.95
C GLN A 473 11.62 -12.87 -9.30
N ALA A 474 11.18 -14.01 -9.84
CA ALA A 474 9.78 -14.29 -10.17
C ALA A 474 8.96 -14.61 -8.90
N ILE A 475 8.84 -13.61 -8.02
CA ILE A 475 8.24 -13.76 -6.68
C ILE A 475 6.81 -14.29 -6.75
N PRO A 476 5.89 -13.73 -7.55
CA PRO A 476 4.54 -14.27 -7.64
C PRO A 476 4.50 -15.73 -8.11
N GLU A 477 5.41 -16.13 -9.00
CA GLU A 477 5.47 -17.49 -9.55
C GLU A 477 5.90 -18.50 -8.48
N TYR A 478 7.04 -18.28 -7.82
CA TYR A 478 7.46 -19.24 -6.80
C TYR A 478 6.54 -19.21 -5.57
N MET A 479 5.84 -18.11 -5.30
CA MET A 479 4.76 -18.07 -4.30
C MET A 479 3.59 -18.94 -4.71
N TYR A 480 3.16 -18.87 -5.98
CA TYR A 480 2.10 -19.74 -6.50
C TYR A 480 2.45 -21.23 -6.32
N TYR A 481 3.60 -21.67 -6.82
CA TYR A 481 4.00 -23.07 -6.72
C TYR A 481 4.24 -23.52 -5.27
N THR A 482 4.80 -22.66 -4.42
CA THR A 482 4.90 -22.93 -2.97
C THR A 482 3.51 -23.12 -2.36
N SER A 483 2.52 -22.28 -2.69
CA SER A 483 1.16 -22.41 -2.15
C SER A 483 0.48 -23.73 -2.56
N LYS A 484 0.84 -24.27 -3.73
CA LYS A 484 0.35 -25.57 -4.24
C LYS A 484 1.18 -26.77 -3.75
N GLY A 485 2.27 -26.52 -3.02
CA GLY A 485 3.17 -27.55 -2.51
C GLY A 485 4.19 -28.09 -3.53
N ASP A 486 4.28 -27.48 -4.73
CA ASP A 486 5.30 -27.81 -5.73
C ASP A 486 6.57 -26.99 -5.48
N PHE A 487 7.28 -27.40 -4.44
CA PHE A 487 8.50 -26.70 -4.02
C PHE A 487 9.67 -26.91 -4.98
N ASN A 488 9.67 -27.99 -5.76
CA ASN A 488 10.70 -28.22 -6.79
C ASN A 488 10.59 -27.15 -7.87
N LYS A 489 9.37 -26.89 -8.36
CA LYS A 489 9.15 -25.83 -9.35
C LYS A 489 9.42 -24.44 -8.77
N ALA A 490 9.02 -24.20 -7.51
CA ALA A 490 9.35 -22.96 -6.82
C ALA A 490 10.88 -22.74 -6.74
N PHE A 491 11.66 -23.78 -6.42
CA PHE A 491 13.11 -23.71 -6.35
C PHE A 491 13.77 -23.48 -7.71
N GLU A 492 13.31 -24.16 -8.76
CA GLU A 492 13.73 -23.91 -10.15
C GLU A 492 13.55 -22.42 -10.52
N LEU A 493 12.38 -21.86 -10.24
CA LEU A 493 12.05 -20.46 -10.56
C LEU A 493 12.93 -19.46 -9.80
N ILE A 494 13.27 -19.76 -8.55
CA ILE A 494 14.23 -18.95 -7.78
C ILE A 494 15.60 -18.99 -8.48
N LEU A 495 16.07 -20.19 -8.86
CA LEU A 495 17.37 -20.42 -9.49
C LEU A 495 17.53 -19.79 -10.88
N ASN A 496 16.43 -19.49 -11.59
CA ASN A 496 16.48 -18.79 -12.89
C ASN A 496 17.08 -17.38 -12.80
N THR A 497 17.08 -16.79 -11.59
CA THR A 497 17.54 -15.40 -11.39
C THR A 497 18.47 -15.23 -10.20
N ASN A 498 18.50 -16.20 -9.29
CA ASN A 498 19.26 -16.14 -8.05
C ASN A 498 19.95 -17.49 -7.78
N PRO A 499 21.27 -17.60 -8.05
CA PRO A 499 22.03 -18.83 -7.83
C PRO A 499 22.41 -19.05 -6.37
N LEU A 500 22.13 -18.09 -5.47
CA LEU A 500 22.48 -18.15 -4.06
C LEU A 500 21.24 -18.12 -3.14
N PRO A 501 20.23 -18.98 -3.36
CA PRO A 501 18.99 -18.93 -2.59
C PRO A 501 19.15 -19.30 -1.12
N SER A 502 20.12 -20.15 -0.75
CA SER A 502 20.36 -20.50 0.66
C SER A 502 20.95 -19.30 1.40
N VAL A 503 21.95 -18.63 0.85
CA VAL A 503 22.52 -17.39 1.43
C VAL A 503 21.46 -16.28 1.48
N THR A 504 20.81 -16.01 0.36
CA THR A 504 19.84 -14.90 0.29
C THR A 504 18.52 -15.21 1.01
N GLY A 505 18.22 -16.47 1.34
CA GLY A 505 17.10 -16.84 2.23
C GLY A 505 17.37 -16.47 3.68
N MET A 506 18.64 -16.38 4.08
CA MET A 506 19.04 -16.03 5.43
C MET A 506 19.15 -14.51 5.61
N VAL A 507 19.90 -13.85 4.72
CA VAL A 507 20.44 -12.50 4.97
C VAL A 507 20.17 -11.47 3.88
N CYS A 508 19.24 -11.74 2.96
CA CYS A 508 18.79 -10.70 2.02
C CYS A 508 18.12 -9.54 2.77
N ASP A 509 18.41 -8.32 2.35
CA ASP A 509 17.76 -7.07 2.80
C ASP A 509 16.31 -6.94 2.33
N HIS A 510 15.88 -7.84 1.42
CA HIS A 510 14.49 -8.13 1.07
C HIS A 510 13.64 -6.90 0.79
N LEU A 511 14.23 -5.93 0.06
CA LEU A 511 13.56 -4.70 -0.39
C LEU A 511 12.21 -4.98 -1.07
N CYS A 512 12.06 -6.15 -1.69
CA CYS A 512 10.80 -6.63 -2.27
C CYS A 512 9.63 -6.69 -1.28
N GLN A 513 9.86 -6.98 0.02
CA GLN A 513 8.81 -6.99 1.05
C GLN A 513 8.37 -5.57 1.41
N SER A 514 9.30 -4.59 1.37
CA SER A 514 8.98 -3.18 1.65
C SER A 514 8.03 -2.56 0.61
N LYS A 515 7.93 -3.19 -0.57
CA LYS A 515 7.04 -2.81 -1.67
C LYS A 515 5.94 -3.84 -1.94
N CYS A 516 5.72 -4.78 -1.02
CA CYS A 516 4.60 -5.72 -1.16
C CYS A 516 3.29 -4.96 -0.98
N THR A 517 2.34 -5.09 -1.92
CA THR A 517 1.03 -4.40 -1.84
C THR A 517 0.25 -4.72 -0.56
N ARG A 518 0.54 -5.85 0.11
CA ARG A 518 -0.05 -6.20 1.40
C ARG A 518 0.30 -5.23 2.55
N ILE A 519 1.30 -4.36 2.41
CA ILE A 519 1.53 -3.27 3.40
C ILE A 519 0.28 -2.41 3.59
N ASN A 520 -0.56 -2.30 2.55
CA ASN A 520 -1.78 -1.50 2.57
C ASN A 520 -3.02 -2.31 2.99
N TYR A 521 -2.88 -3.62 3.23
CA TYR A 521 -3.94 -4.54 3.64
C TYR A 521 -3.77 -4.98 5.09
N ASP A 522 -2.62 -5.57 5.40
CA ASP A 522 -2.33 -6.24 6.65
C ASP A 522 -0.83 -6.25 6.95
N SER A 523 -0.09 -7.24 6.44
CA SER A 523 1.34 -7.41 6.65
C SER A 523 2.01 -7.91 5.37
N PRO A 524 3.20 -7.41 5.01
CA PRO A 524 3.98 -7.92 3.89
C PRO A 524 4.07 -9.45 3.86
N LEU A 525 4.22 -10.01 2.67
CA LEU A 525 4.61 -11.40 2.54
C LEU A 525 6.01 -11.63 3.10
N LEU A 526 6.22 -12.75 3.78
CA LEU A 526 7.54 -13.25 4.20
C LEU A 526 8.31 -13.86 3.00
N ILE A 527 8.56 -13.04 1.99
CA ILE A 527 9.21 -13.41 0.72
C ILE A 527 10.56 -14.07 0.95
N LYS A 528 11.36 -13.52 1.87
CA LYS A 528 12.68 -14.04 2.24
C LYS A 528 12.56 -15.42 2.89
N ASP A 529 11.64 -15.57 3.84
CA ASP A 529 11.50 -16.79 4.64
C ASP A 529 10.83 -17.93 3.86
N VAL A 530 9.90 -17.62 2.95
CA VAL A 530 9.39 -18.61 1.98
C VAL A 530 10.52 -19.12 1.09
N LYS A 531 11.38 -18.23 0.58
CA LYS A 531 12.56 -18.62 -0.21
C LYS A 531 13.52 -19.48 0.62
N ARG A 532 13.78 -19.10 1.89
CA ARG A 532 14.59 -19.90 2.82
C ARG A 532 14.04 -21.31 2.96
N PHE A 533 12.76 -21.44 3.29
CA PHE A 533 12.07 -22.72 3.41
C PHE A 533 12.24 -23.58 2.15
N VAL A 534 11.97 -23.02 0.95
CA VAL A 534 12.11 -23.74 -0.32
C VAL A 534 13.57 -24.20 -0.53
N SER A 535 14.54 -23.32 -0.28
CA SER A 535 15.96 -23.62 -0.49
C SER A 535 16.54 -24.66 0.48
N GLU A 536 16.03 -24.73 1.71
CA GLU A 536 16.48 -25.70 2.71
C GLU A 536 15.92 -27.11 2.46
N ASN A 537 14.73 -27.22 1.86
CA ASN A 537 14.02 -28.49 1.71
C ASN A 537 14.17 -29.13 0.32
N HIS A 538 14.50 -28.38 -0.73
CA HIS A 538 14.51 -28.88 -2.11
C HIS A 538 15.86 -28.69 -2.79
N LYS A 539 16.83 -29.54 -2.44
CA LYS A 539 18.26 -29.40 -2.82
C LYS A 539 18.66 -30.07 -4.14
N ASN A 540 17.78 -30.90 -4.72
CA ASN A 540 18.17 -31.86 -5.76
C ASN A 540 17.95 -31.37 -7.20
N PHE A 541 17.35 -30.19 -7.40
CA PHE A 541 17.21 -29.65 -8.74
C PHE A 541 18.55 -29.11 -9.25
N MET A 542 18.99 -29.65 -10.40
CA MET A 542 20.14 -29.15 -11.14
C MET A 542 19.64 -28.56 -12.46
N PRO A 543 19.92 -27.28 -12.75
CA PRO A 543 19.56 -26.70 -14.03
C PRO A 543 20.33 -27.37 -15.18
N LYS A 544 19.71 -27.42 -16.36
CA LYS A 544 20.31 -28.04 -17.54
C LYS A 544 21.40 -27.15 -18.13
N ILE A 545 22.58 -27.72 -18.37
CA ILE A 545 23.73 -27.05 -18.98
C ILE A 545 23.63 -27.14 -20.51
N ALA A 546 23.96 -26.05 -21.21
CA ALA A 546 24.10 -26.05 -22.67
C ALA A 546 25.39 -26.77 -23.11
N SER A 547 25.44 -27.19 -24.37
CA SER A 547 26.66 -27.81 -24.94
C SER A 547 27.88 -26.88 -24.81
N ALA A 548 29.04 -27.47 -24.51
CA ALA A 548 30.29 -26.72 -24.37
C ALA A 548 30.58 -25.90 -25.64
N ASN A 549 30.90 -24.62 -25.47
CA ASN A 549 31.07 -23.68 -26.57
C ASN A 549 32.54 -23.33 -26.89
N GLY A 550 33.49 -23.88 -26.11
CA GLY A 550 34.93 -23.70 -26.28
C GLY A 550 35.49 -22.37 -25.76
N ILE A 551 34.68 -21.53 -25.11
CA ILE A 551 35.08 -20.21 -24.63
C ILE A 551 35.42 -20.28 -23.14
N LYS A 552 36.60 -19.76 -22.78
CA LYS A 552 37.14 -19.75 -21.41
C LYS A 552 36.97 -18.39 -20.75
N VAL A 553 36.50 -18.39 -19.51
CA VAL A 553 36.32 -17.18 -18.69
C VAL A 553 37.02 -17.34 -17.35
N ALA A 554 37.87 -16.37 -17.01
CA ALA A 554 38.46 -16.23 -15.68
C ALA A 554 37.65 -15.25 -14.83
N ILE A 555 37.31 -15.63 -13.60
CA ILE A 555 36.61 -14.77 -12.65
C ILE A 555 37.50 -14.58 -11.43
N ILE A 556 37.76 -13.34 -11.02
CA ILE A 556 38.61 -13.02 -9.88
C ILE A 556 37.73 -12.64 -8.70
N GLY A 557 37.66 -13.51 -7.69
CA GLY A 557 36.81 -13.41 -6.51
C GLY A 557 35.63 -14.38 -6.51
N ALA A 558 35.53 -15.23 -5.48
CA ALA A 558 34.43 -16.17 -5.26
C ALA A 558 33.36 -15.60 -4.30
N GLY A 559 33.12 -14.29 -4.34
CA GLY A 559 32.00 -13.64 -3.68
C GLY A 559 30.67 -13.80 -4.43
N PRO A 560 29.55 -13.26 -3.90
CA PRO A 560 28.23 -13.43 -4.50
C PRO A 560 28.14 -13.05 -5.98
N SER A 561 28.84 -12.00 -6.39
CA SER A 561 28.86 -11.55 -7.78
C SER A 561 29.61 -12.50 -8.71
N GLY A 562 30.82 -12.94 -8.33
CA GLY A 562 31.62 -13.88 -9.10
C GLY A 562 30.94 -15.24 -9.23
N LEU A 563 30.38 -15.76 -8.12
CA LEU A 563 29.60 -17.00 -8.11
C LEU A 563 28.37 -16.91 -9.02
N SER A 564 27.66 -15.77 -9.01
CA SER A 564 26.51 -15.55 -9.88
C SER A 564 26.90 -15.54 -11.36
N CYS A 565 27.95 -14.80 -11.72
CA CYS A 565 28.46 -14.77 -13.09
C CYS A 565 28.87 -16.18 -13.56
N ALA A 566 29.60 -16.91 -12.71
CA ALA A 566 30.04 -18.27 -13.00
C ALA A 566 28.87 -19.22 -13.28
N TYR A 567 27.82 -19.16 -12.47
CA TYR A 567 26.63 -19.97 -12.63
C TYR A 567 25.97 -19.75 -14.01
N PHE A 568 25.70 -18.50 -14.39
CA PHE A 568 25.01 -18.21 -15.65
C PHE A 568 25.87 -18.52 -16.87
N LEU A 569 27.18 -18.28 -16.80
CA LEU A 569 28.13 -18.65 -17.86
C LEU A 569 28.22 -20.18 -18.02
N ALA A 570 28.33 -20.92 -16.92
CA ALA A 570 28.36 -22.38 -16.95
C ALA A 570 27.09 -22.95 -17.58
N LEU A 571 25.90 -22.42 -17.24
CA LEU A 571 24.65 -22.83 -17.86
C LEU A 571 24.60 -22.59 -19.37
N SER A 572 25.30 -21.59 -19.88
CA SER A 572 25.45 -21.31 -21.32
C SER A 572 26.65 -22.01 -21.98
N GLY A 573 27.28 -22.98 -21.30
CA GLY A 573 28.29 -23.87 -21.88
C GLY A 573 29.71 -23.30 -21.91
N PHE A 574 30.00 -22.24 -21.17
CA PHE A 574 31.34 -21.67 -21.03
C PHE A 574 32.21 -22.49 -20.06
N GLU A 575 33.52 -22.55 -20.29
CA GLU A 575 34.47 -23.07 -19.31
C GLU A 575 34.86 -21.95 -18.34
N VAL A 576 34.49 -22.10 -17.06
CA VAL A 576 34.65 -21.04 -16.05
C VAL A 576 35.63 -21.46 -14.95
N ASN A 577 36.65 -20.62 -14.73
CA ASN A 577 37.60 -20.76 -13.63
C ASN A 577 37.53 -19.53 -12.72
N ILE A 578 37.22 -19.73 -11.44
CA ILE A 578 37.25 -18.69 -10.41
C ILE A 578 38.61 -18.73 -9.69
N TYR A 579 39.18 -17.58 -9.38
CA TYR A 579 40.41 -17.42 -8.59
C TYR A 579 40.07 -16.66 -7.30
N GLU A 580 40.25 -17.30 -6.16
CA GLU A 580 39.86 -16.81 -4.83
C GLU A 580 41.11 -16.66 -3.95
N GLY A 581 41.30 -15.48 -3.36
CA GLY A 581 42.45 -15.18 -2.51
C GLY A 581 42.42 -15.90 -1.17
N TYR A 582 41.23 -16.21 -0.65
CA TYR A 582 41.04 -16.92 0.60
C TYR A 582 40.95 -18.45 0.41
N SER A 583 40.94 -19.18 1.54
CA SER A 583 40.82 -20.65 1.57
C SER A 583 39.38 -21.15 1.42
N LYS A 584 38.39 -20.27 1.27
CA LYS A 584 36.96 -20.59 1.16
C LYS A 584 36.22 -19.59 0.28
N SER A 585 35.15 -20.03 -0.37
CA SER A 585 34.25 -19.19 -1.18
C SER A 585 33.22 -18.46 -0.33
N GLY A 586 32.58 -17.46 -0.95
CA GLY A 586 31.51 -16.65 -0.37
C GLY A 586 31.93 -15.20 -0.09
N GLY A 587 33.22 -14.86 -0.19
CA GLY A 587 33.69 -13.49 0.02
C GLY A 587 33.16 -12.86 1.32
N MET A 588 32.56 -11.67 1.22
CA MET A 588 32.00 -10.95 2.38
C MET A 588 30.91 -11.73 3.12
N VAL A 589 30.13 -12.59 2.46
CA VAL A 589 29.09 -13.37 3.17
C VAL A 589 29.70 -14.46 4.06
N ALA A 590 30.86 -15.01 3.68
CA ALA A 590 31.56 -16.03 4.46
C ALA A 590 32.46 -15.45 5.55
N ASN A 591 32.92 -14.20 5.38
CA ASN A 591 33.91 -13.59 6.26
C ASN A 591 33.32 -12.51 7.20
N ALA A 592 32.34 -11.71 6.77
CA ALA A 592 31.82 -10.58 7.54
C ALA A 592 30.52 -10.89 8.29
N ILE A 593 29.64 -11.69 7.69
CA ILE A 593 28.27 -11.87 8.21
C ILE A 593 28.30 -12.81 9.43
N PRO A 594 27.78 -12.37 10.59
CA PRO A 594 27.84 -13.18 11.80
C PRO A 594 27.07 -14.51 11.71
N SER A 595 27.56 -15.54 12.41
CA SER A 595 26.97 -16.88 12.40
C SER A 595 25.55 -16.96 12.95
N PHE A 596 25.14 -15.99 13.77
CA PHE A 596 23.76 -15.89 14.26
C PHE A 596 22.76 -15.43 13.19
N ARG A 597 23.25 -15.01 12.01
CA ARG A 597 22.45 -14.62 10.83
C ARG A 597 22.62 -15.57 9.64
N LEU A 598 23.83 -16.09 9.40
CA LEU A 598 24.15 -16.94 8.26
C LEU A 598 25.10 -18.08 8.65
N THR A 599 24.73 -19.31 8.32
CA THR A 599 25.59 -20.48 8.56
C THR A 599 26.55 -20.73 7.41
N ASP A 600 27.70 -21.33 7.72
CA ASP A 600 28.67 -21.74 6.72
C ASP A 600 28.12 -22.92 5.87
N GLU A 601 27.20 -23.71 6.42
CA GLU A 601 26.51 -24.79 5.68
C GLU A 601 25.65 -24.24 4.53
N ASP A 602 24.95 -23.12 4.75
CA ASP A 602 24.10 -22.51 3.72
C ASP A 602 24.91 -21.90 2.58
N ILE A 603 26.08 -21.34 2.89
CA ILE A 603 27.03 -20.87 1.87
C ILE A 603 27.53 -22.06 1.06
N LYS A 604 27.94 -23.13 1.73
CA LYS A 604 28.45 -24.35 1.10
C LYS A 604 27.43 -24.99 0.16
N LYS A 605 26.15 -25.06 0.54
CA LYS A 605 25.06 -25.59 -0.31
C LYS A 605 24.92 -24.86 -1.65
N ASP A 606 25.08 -23.55 -1.66
CA ASP A 606 25.01 -22.75 -2.88
C ASP A 606 26.28 -22.93 -3.73
N VAL A 607 27.47 -22.91 -3.11
CA VAL A 607 28.76 -23.09 -3.80
C VAL A 607 28.87 -24.47 -4.45
N GLU A 608 28.57 -25.54 -3.71
CA GLU A 608 28.63 -26.92 -4.23
C GLU A 608 27.72 -27.12 -5.44
N ARG A 609 26.58 -26.42 -5.49
CA ARG A 609 25.67 -26.47 -6.64
C ARG A 609 26.29 -25.85 -7.89
N ILE A 610 27.03 -24.76 -7.71
CA ILE A 610 27.74 -24.09 -8.79
C ILE A 610 28.92 -24.93 -9.27
N GLU A 611 29.69 -25.54 -8.36
CA GLU A 611 30.77 -26.48 -8.70
C GLU A 611 30.26 -27.70 -9.47
N LYS A 612 29.09 -28.24 -9.10
CA LYS A 612 28.43 -29.35 -9.84
C LYS A 612 28.05 -28.99 -11.29
N LEU A 613 28.03 -27.70 -11.66
CA LEU A 613 27.86 -27.28 -13.05
C LEU A 613 29.16 -27.32 -13.86
N GLY A 614 30.29 -27.68 -13.23
CA GLY A 614 31.60 -27.75 -13.87
C GLY A 614 32.47 -26.50 -13.66
N VAL A 615 32.02 -25.54 -12.83
CA VAL A 615 32.82 -24.37 -12.44
C VAL A 615 33.98 -24.83 -11.55
N LYS A 616 35.21 -24.40 -11.86
CA LYS A 616 36.40 -24.70 -11.06
C LYS A 616 36.77 -23.50 -10.20
N ILE A 617 37.02 -23.71 -8.91
CA ILE A 617 37.42 -22.65 -7.98
C ILE A 617 38.85 -22.92 -7.50
N ASN A 618 39.75 -21.97 -7.76
CA ASN A 618 41.15 -22.00 -7.37
C ASN A 618 41.34 -21.15 -6.12
N TYR A 619 41.34 -21.79 -4.94
CA TYR A 619 41.54 -21.14 -3.65
C TYR A 619 42.98 -20.70 -3.41
N ASN A 620 43.18 -19.85 -2.41
CA ASN A 620 44.50 -19.32 -2.00
C ASN A 620 45.30 -18.72 -3.16
N THR A 621 44.61 -18.15 -4.15
CA THR A 621 45.22 -17.58 -5.36
C THR A 621 45.02 -16.06 -5.35
N LYS A 622 45.94 -15.35 -4.69
CA LYS A 622 46.00 -13.89 -4.80
C LYS A 622 46.49 -13.51 -6.21
N ILE A 623 45.87 -12.50 -6.81
CA ILE A 623 46.23 -12.02 -8.14
C ILE A 623 47.14 -10.81 -8.00
N ASP A 624 48.30 -10.88 -8.65
CA ASP A 624 49.20 -9.76 -8.88
C ASP A 624 49.20 -9.39 -10.37
N THR A 625 50.00 -8.38 -10.75
CA THR A 625 50.08 -7.88 -12.13
C THR A 625 50.56 -8.96 -13.12
N GLU A 626 51.49 -9.83 -12.72
CA GLU A 626 52.01 -10.89 -13.58
C GLU A 626 50.94 -11.97 -13.82
N LYS A 627 50.29 -12.42 -12.74
CA LYS A 627 49.22 -13.40 -12.81
C LYS A 627 48.02 -12.87 -13.59
N PHE A 628 47.64 -11.61 -13.39
CA PHE A 628 46.57 -10.98 -14.17
C PHE A 628 46.90 -10.98 -15.67
N SER A 629 48.13 -10.62 -16.04
CA SER A 629 48.60 -10.64 -17.43
C SER A 629 48.61 -12.06 -18.03
N GLN A 630 48.91 -13.08 -17.22
CA GLN A 630 48.79 -14.48 -17.62
C GLN A 630 47.31 -14.84 -17.92
N LEU A 631 46.40 -14.50 -17.01
CA LEU A 631 44.97 -14.78 -17.19
C LEU A 631 44.40 -14.14 -18.46
N GLN A 632 44.89 -12.95 -18.83
CA GLN A 632 44.49 -12.26 -20.06
C GLN A 632 44.89 -13.01 -21.32
N LYS A 633 45.99 -13.78 -21.30
CA LYS A 633 46.45 -14.58 -22.44
C LYS A 633 45.72 -15.92 -22.53
N GLU A 634 45.34 -16.49 -21.39
CA GLU A 634 44.78 -17.84 -21.30
C GLU A 634 43.25 -17.90 -21.45
N ASN A 635 42.55 -16.77 -21.29
CA ASN A 635 41.10 -16.71 -21.25
C ASN A 635 40.56 -15.72 -22.28
N ASN A 636 39.36 -15.98 -22.80
CA ASN A 636 38.70 -15.09 -23.76
C ASN A 636 38.14 -13.83 -23.08
N PHE A 637 37.68 -13.98 -21.83
CA PHE A 637 37.11 -12.92 -21.01
C PHE A 637 37.59 -13.03 -19.57
N ILE A 638 37.66 -11.88 -18.89
CA ILE A 638 37.94 -11.80 -17.45
C ILE A 638 36.83 -11.01 -16.76
N TYR A 639 36.39 -11.48 -15.60
CA TYR A 639 35.51 -10.73 -14.71
C TYR A 639 36.19 -10.44 -13.37
N LEU A 640 36.30 -9.17 -13.02
CA LEU A 640 36.80 -8.67 -11.74
C LEU A 640 35.64 -8.55 -10.75
N ALA A 641 35.56 -9.49 -9.81
CA ALA A 641 34.54 -9.60 -8.78
C ALA A 641 35.15 -9.61 -7.35
N THR A 642 36.22 -8.83 -7.16
CA THR A 642 37.02 -8.83 -5.93
C THR A 642 36.30 -8.24 -4.71
N GLY A 643 35.29 -7.40 -4.95
CA GLY A 643 34.55 -6.68 -3.91
C GLY A 643 35.30 -5.48 -3.32
N ALA A 644 34.65 -4.76 -2.41
CA ALA A 644 35.25 -3.65 -1.65
C ALA A 644 35.77 -4.16 -0.30
N GLN A 645 36.98 -4.74 -0.32
CA GLN A 645 37.53 -5.45 0.85
C GLN A 645 38.20 -4.53 1.88
N ALA A 646 38.43 -3.24 1.55
CA ALA A 646 38.97 -2.26 2.48
C ALA A 646 37.85 -1.47 3.16
N SER A 647 38.08 -1.01 4.39
CA SER A 647 37.15 -0.08 5.05
C SER A 647 37.49 1.37 4.77
N LYS A 648 36.44 2.15 4.56
CA LYS A 648 36.56 3.59 4.39
C LYS A 648 37.06 4.23 5.69
N LYS A 649 38.21 4.90 5.62
CA LYS A 649 38.85 5.50 6.80
C LYS A 649 38.10 6.75 7.25
N LEU A 650 37.72 6.77 8.54
CA LEU A 650 37.20 7.98 9.19
C LEU A 650 38.34 8.95 9.48
N ARG A 651 38.30 10.15 8.89
CA ARG A 651 39.36 11.16 9.00
C ARG A 651 39.13 12.09 10.20
N ILE A 652 39.40 11.61 11.41
CA ILE A 652 39.33 12.39 12.65
C ILE A 652 40.60 12.21 13.50
N SER A 653 40.90 13.19 14.35
CA SER A 653 42.02 13.08 15.30
C SER A 653 41.82 11.91 16.27
N GLY A 654 42.90 11.20 16.59
CA GLY A 654 42.91 10.08 17.54
C GLY A 654 42.45 8.72 17.00
N ILE A 655 42.21 8.57 15.69
CA ILE A 655 41.72 7.31 15.08
C ILE A 655 42.67 6.11 15.25
N GLU A 656 43.98 6.35 15.38
CA GLU A 656 45.00 5.31 15.59
C GLU A 656 45.15 4.89 17.07
N SER A 657 44.28 5.37 17.96
CA SER A 657 44.35 5.07 19.39
C SER A 657 44.06 3.59 19.68
N LYS A 658 44.74 3.02 20.68
CA LYS A 658 44.44 1.66 21.15
C LYS A 658 43.00 1.58 21.64
N GLY A 659 42.25 0.60 21.12
CA GLY A 659 40.82 0.41 21.38
C GLY A 659 39.91 0.84 20.22
N VAL A 660 40.47 1.40 19.14
CA VAL A 660 39.79 1.53 17.85
C VAL A 660 40.03 0.25 17.05
N PHE A 661 38.96 -0.33 16.52
CA PHE A 661 39.02 -1.54 15.70
C PHE A 661 38.48 -1.26 14.31
N GLU A 662 39.16 -1.75 13.28
CA GLU A 662 38.65 -1.73 11.92
C GLU A 662 37.43 -2.67 11.82
N PRO A 663 36.25 -2.21 11.36
CA PRO A 663 35.01 -2.95 11.42
C PRO A 663 35.01 -4.30 10.69
N LEU A 664 35.63 -4.40 9.50
CA LEU A 664 35.64 -5.65 8.75
C LEU A 664 36.58 -6.67 9.39
N GLN A 665 37.78 -6.25 9.77
CA GLN A 665 38.75 -7.08 10.48
C GLN A 665 38.16 -7.57 11.81
N PHE A 666 37.45 -6.73 12.54
CA PHE A 666 36.72 -7.12 13.76
C PHE A 666 35.75 -8.26 13.50
N LEU A 667 34.87 -8.11 12.49
CA LEU A 667 33.89 -9.15 12.14
C LEU A 667 34.58 -10.42 11.63
N PHE A 668 35.65 -10.28 10.83
CA PHE A 668 36.41 -11.40 10.27
C PHE A 668 37.10 -12.19 11.37
N ASP A 669 37.74 -11.51 12.33
CA ASP A 669 38.43 -12.16 13.44
C ASP A 669 37.44 -12.94 14.31
N VAL A 670 36.28 -12.34 14.64
CA VAL A 670 35.23 -13.04 15.38
C VAL A 670 34.70 -14.24 14.59
N LYS A 671 34.39 -14.09 13.30
CA LYS A 671 33.87 -15.17 12.45
C LYS A 671 34.86 -16.34 12.32
N ASN A 672 36.16 -16.07 12.37
CA ASN A 672 37.22 -17.07 12.34
C ASN A 672 37.68 -17.52 13.74
N ASN A 673 36.89 -17.26 14.79
CA ASN A 673 37.17 -17.64 16.18
C ASN A 673 38.51 -17.13 16.71
N LYS A 674 39.02 -16.01 16.18
CA LYS A 674 40.19 -15.34 16.74
C LYS A 674 39.77 -14.51 17.95
N PRO A 675 40.56 -14.50 19.03
CA PRO A 675 40.21 -13.76 20.24
C PRO A 675 40.27 -12.25 19.97
N VAL A 676 39.17 -11.55 20.26
CA VAL A 676 39.09 -10.09 20.17
C VAL A 676 38.81 -9.51 21.56
N ASN A 677 39.67 -8.62 22.03
CA ASN A 677 39.56 -8.04 23.37
C ASN A 677 38.98 -6.61 23.31
N ILE A 678 37.70 -6.47 23.62
CA ILE A 678 36.97 -5.19 23.64
C ILE A 678 36.56 -4.79 25.06
N GLY A 679 36.32 -3.49 25.28
CA GLY A 679 35.82 -2.94 26.53
C GLY A 679 34.30 -3.09 26.70
N LYS A 680 33.73 -2.43 27.72
CA LYS A 680 32.30 -2.54 28.05
C LYS A 680 31.47 -1.39 27.51
N LYS A 681 32.04 -0.19 27.35
CA LYS A 681 31.38 0.96 26.68
C LYS A 681 31.84 1.05 25.25
N ILE A 682 30.97 0.67 24.31
CA ILE A 682 31.35 0.46 22.91
C ILE A 682 30.58 1.45 22.02
N ALA A 683 31.30 2.19 21.19
CA ALA A 683 30.72 3.03 20.15
C ALA A 683 30.86 2.38 18.79
N ILE A 684 29.75 2.28 18.06
CA ILE A 684 29.73 1.92 16.64
C ILE A 684 29.38 3.18 15.85
N ILE A 685 30.23 3.61 14.93
CA ILE A 685 29.99 4.83 14.14
C ILE A 685 29.49 4.41 12.76
N GLY A 686 28.21 4.67 12.46
CA GLY A 686 27.62 4.30 11.17
C GLY A 686 26.15 3.90 11.29
N GLY A 687 25.49 3.67 10.14
CA GLY A 687 24.07 3.28 10.10
C GLY A 687 23.72 2.21 9.06
N GLY A 688 24.71 1.55 8.47
CA GLY A 688 24.52 0.45 7.51
C GLY A 688 24.50 -0.93 8.18
N ASN A 689 24.27 -1.98 7.39
CA ASN A 689 24.21 -3.36 7.90
C ASN A 689 25.48 -3.78 8.65
N THR A 690 26.67 -3.39 8.16
CA THR A 690 27.94 -3.63 8.86
C THR A 690 27.97 -3.01 10.25
N ALA A 691 27.34 -1.84 10.45
CA ALA A 691 27.24 -1.23 11.77
C ALA A 691 26.31 -2.04 12.70
N MET A 692 25.20 -2.57 12.17
CA MET A 692 24.28 -3.41 12.95
C MET A 692 24.97 -4.72 13.36
N ASP A 693 25.64 -5.38 12.40
CA ASP A 693 26.39 -6.62 12.65
C ASP A 693 27.52 -6.41 13.66
N ALA A 694 28.29 -5.32 13.53
CA ALA A 694 29.34 -4.97 14.48
C ALA A 694 28.77 -4.70 15.87
N ALA A 695 27.65 -3.97 15.98
CA ALA A 695 27.01 -3.67 17.27
C ALA A 695 26.55 -4.94 17.99
N ARG A 696 25.84 -5.81 17.28
CA ARG A 696 25.28 -7.06 17.81
C ARG A 696 26.38 -8.09 18.14
N THR A 697 27.44 -8.12 17.34
CA THR A 697 28.62 -8.95 17.60
C THR A 697 29.38 -8.44 18.83
N ALA A 698 29.61 -7.13 18.92
CA ALA A 698 30.30 -6.52 20.06
C ALA A 698 29.53 -6.73 21.38
N LEU A 699 28.19 -6.70 21.35
CA LEU A 699 27.37 -7.03 22.52
C LEU A 699 27.62 -8.47 23.01
N ARG A 700 27.68 -9.44 22.10
CA ARG A 700 27.93 -10.86 22.42
C ARG A 700 29.33 -11.10 22.95
N ILE A 701 30.35 -10.46 22.37
CA ILE A 701 31.75 -10.60 22.81
C ILE A 701 31.96 -9.91 24.17
N ALA A 702 31.42 -8.71 24.35
CA ALA A 702 31.60 -7.96 25.59
C ALA A 702 30.83 -8.58 26.76
N GLY A 703 29.76 -9.34 26.50
CA GLY A 703 28.97 -10.05 27.50
C GLY A 703 28.17 -9.13 28.42
N ASP A 704 27.75 -9.65 29.56
CA ASP A 704 26.82 -8.96 30.46
C ASP A 704 27.35 -7.59 30.93
N ASN A 705 26.41 -6.65 31.10
CA ASN A 705 26.65 -5.24 31.46
C ASN A 705 27.36 -4.38 30.40
N ALA A 706 27.59 -4.90 29.19
CA ALA A 706 28.06 -4.09 28.08
C ALA A 706 27.02 -3.04 27.67
N LYS A 707 27.49 -1.84 27.29
CA LYS A 707 26.68 -0.76 26.75
C LYS A 707 27.19 -0.44 25.34
N VAL A 708 26.48 -0.95 24.35
CA VAL A 708 26.74 -0.68 22.94
C VAL A 708 25.88 0.50 22.49
N THR A 709 26.50 1.50 21.86
CA THR A 709 25.84 2.68 21.32
C THR A 709 26.23 2.87 19.86
N ILE A 710 25.24 2.96 18.99
CA ILE A 710 25.39 3.32 17.59
C ILE A 710 25.29 4.84 17.48
N VAL A 711 26.34 5.49 16.97
CA VAL A 711 26.40 6.93 16.74
C VAL A 711 26.09 7.20 15.27
N TYR A 712 24.99 7.89 14.99
CA TYR A 712 24.53 8.13 13.63
C TYR A 712 24.20 9.60 13.37
N ARG A 713 24.77 10.15 12.27
CA ARG A 713 24.64 11.56 11.91
C ARG A 713 23.27 11.98 11.36
N ARG A 714 22.35 11.04 11.13
CA ARG A 714 20.96 11.27 10.68
C ARG A 714 19.98 10.57 11.63
N THR A 715 18.70 10.46 11.25
CA THR A 715 17.71 9.66 11.98
C THR A 715 17.57 8.24 11.42
N ILE A 716 16.91 7.35 12.15
CA ILE A 716 16.58 5.96 11.77
C ILE A 716 15.89 5.92 10.40
N ASN A 717 15.03 6.91 10.10
CA ASN A 717 14.37 7.06 8.81
C ASN A 717 15.34 7.14 7.61
N GLN A 718 16.57 7.63 7.82
CA GLN A 718 17.61 7.69 6.79
C GLN A 718 18.73 6.65 6.99
N MET A 719 18.60 5.70 7.92
CA MET A 719 19.57 4.59 8.04
C MET A 719 19.51 3.70 6.80
N PRO A 720 20.66 3.35 6.18
CA PRO A 720 20.70 2.41 5.06
C PRO A 720 20.59 0.94 5.49
N ALA A 721 20.72 0.62 6.78
CA ALA A 721 20.54 -0.73 7.28
C ALA A 721 19.12 -1.26 7.04
N ASP A 722 19.01 -2.57 6.91
CA ASP A 722 17.73 -3.27 6.89
C ASP A 722 16.96 -2.98 8.20
N TYR A 723 15.67 -2.70 8.05
CA TYR A 723 14.76 -2.40 9.14
C TYR A 723 14.77 -3.49 10.23
N TYR A 724 14.78 -4.76 9.82
CA TYR A 724 14.78 -5.87 10.76
C TYR A 724 16.05 -5.91 11.61
N GLU A 725 17.19 -5.51 11.03
CA GLU A 725 18.46 -5.44 11.75
C GLU A 725 18.52 -4.26 12.72
N ILE A 726 17.93 -3.11 12.36
CA ILE A 726 17.77 -1.98 13.26
C ILE A 726 16.88 -2.38 14.44
N ASN A 727 15.73 -2.99 14.16
CA ASN A 727 14.80 -3.45 15.19
C ASN A 727 15.43 -4.52 16.09
N ALA A 728 16.19 -5.46 15.54
CA ALA A 728 16.92 -6.46 16.33
C ALA A 728 17.96 -5.82 17.26
N CYS A 729 18.67 -4.77 16.81
CA CYS A 729 19.58 -4.00 17.67
C CYS A 729 18.83 -3.37 18.85
N LEU A 730 17.72 -2.70 18.59
CA LEU A 730 16.91 -2.05 19.63
C LEU A 730 16.35 -3.07 20.64
N GLN A 731 15.86 -4.22 20.15
CA GLN A 731 15.38 -5.32 21.00
C GLN A 731 16.49 -5.94 21.86
N GLU A 732 17.72 -6.02 21.35
CA GLU A 732 18.90 -6.46 22.11
C GLU A 732 19.44 -5.38 23.06
N GLY A 733 18.78 -4.22 23.19
CA GLY A 733 19.14 -3.15 24.12
C GLY A 733 20.24 -2.21 23.62
N ILE A 734 20.60 -2.30 22.34
CA ILE A 734 21.60 -1.43 21.70
C ILE A 734 20.98 -0.06 21.49
N LYS A 735 21.63 0.99 22.00
CA LYS A 735 21.14 2.37 21.88
C LYS A 735 21.54 2.95 20.54
N ILE A 736 20.64 3.69 19.90
CA ILE A 736 20.94 4.49 18.70
C ILE A 736 20.90 5.96 19.09
N LEU A 737 22.03 6.64 18.93
CA LEU A 737 22.18 8.07 19.13
C LEU A 737 22.10 8.77 17.77
N GLU A 738 20.88 9.19 17.42
CA GLU A 738 20.57 9.91 16.19
C GLU A 738 21.16 11.33 16.19
N LEU A 739 21.21 11.93 15.00
CA LEU A 739 21.63 13.33 14.80
C LEU A 739 22.95 13.67 15.50
N THR A 740 23.90 12.74 15.50
CA THR A 740 25.18 12.89 16.20
C THR A 740 26.33 12.48 15.28
N SER A 741 27.29 13.37 15.10
CA SER A 741 28.48 13.13 14.26
C SER A 741 29.76 13.16 15.09
N PRO A 742 30.70 12.21 14.92
CA PRO A 742 31.99 12.24 15.59
C PRO A 742 32.88 13.37 15.05
N GLU A 743 33.67 13.98 15.93
CA GLU A 743 34.63 15.05 15.61
C GLU A 743 36.07 14.63 15.94
N GLU A 744 36.27 14.00 17.10
CA GLU A 744 37.60 13.67 17.62
C GLU A 744 37.51 12.50 18.61
N ILE A 745 38.51 11.61 18.58
CA ILE A 745 38.71 10.56 19.58
C ILE A 745 39.73 11.07 20.59
N ILE A 746 39.27 11.25 21.83
CA ILE A 746 40.13 11.72 22.93
C ILE A 746 40.81 10.49 23.54
N SER A 747 42.14 10.51 23.54
CA SER A 747 42.97 9.43 24.09
C SER A 747 43.75 9.88 25.33
N GLN A 748 44.01 8.92 26.22
CA GLN A 748 44.86 9.09 27.39
C GLN A 748 45.89 7.96 27.41
N LYS A 749 47.18 8.31 27.41
CA LYS A 749 48.30 7.35 27.29
C LYS A 749 48.18 6.43 26.05
N GLY A 750 47.74 6.98 24.92
CA GLY A 750 47.57 6.24 23.65
C GLY A 750 46.39 5.26 23.61
N LYS A 751 45.55 5.20 24.66
CA LYS A 751 44.31 4.42 24.70
C LYS A 751 43.10 5.36 24.67
N ILE A 752 42.03 4.95 24.02
CA ILE A 752 40.78 5.73 24.00
C ILE A 752 40.22 5.96 25.42
N LYS A 753 39.69 7.17 25.62
CA LYS A 753 38.97 7.61 26.82
C LYS A 753 37.52 7.97 26.49
N SER A 754 37.33 8.67 25.37
CA SER A 754 36.02 9.21 24.97
C SER A 754 35.97 9.63 23.51
N LEU A 755 34.75 9.83 23.01
CA LEU A 755 34.44 10.34 21.68
C LEU A 755 33.78 11.72 21.81
N LYS A 756 34.39 12.73 21.19
CA LYS A 756 33.81 14.06 21.05
C LYS A 756 32.91 14.08 19.83
N CYS A 757 31.68 14.53 20.00
CA CYS A 757 30.64 14.58 18.98
C CYS A 757 30.01 15.97 18.88
N SER A 758 29.35 16.24 17.76
CA SER A 758 28.48 17.41 17.58
C SER A 758 27.05 16.97 17.29
N LYS A 759 26.07 17.79 17.68
CA LYS A 759 24.67 17.61 17.28
C LYS A 759 24.47 18.05 15.83
N MET A 760 23.61 17.32 15.13
CA MET A 760 23.24 17.54 13.74
C MET A 760 21.78 17.99 13.64
N LYS A 761 21.44 18.73 12.59
CA LYS A 761 20.06 18.94 12.12
C LYS A 761 19.95 18.48 10.68
N LEU A 762 18.77 18.02 10.27
CA LEU A 762 18.51 17.65 8.89
C LEU A 762 18.12 18.89 8.08
N SER A 763 18.64 18.99 6.85
CA SER A 763 18.21 19.94 5.83
C SER A 763 17.61 19.21 4.63
N GLU A 764 17.42 19.91 3.51
CA GLU A 764 16.91 19.34 2.26
C GLU A 764 17.65 18.06 1.81
N LYS A 765 16.95 17.26 1.02
CA LYS A 765 17.43 15.98 0.49
C LYS A 765 18.63 16.19 -0.44
N ASP A 766 19.61 15.29 -0.36
CA ASP A 766 20.70 15.17 -1.31
C ASP A 766 20.27 14.45 -2.60
N GLU A 767 21.19 14.29 -3.55
CA GLU A 767 20.98 13.57 -4.82
C GLU A 767 20.59 12.09 -4.59
N SER A 768 20.90 11.53 -3.41
CA SER A 768 20.44 10.19 -3.02
C SER A 768 19.02 10.17 -2.45
N GLY A 769 18.34 11.31 -2.40
CA GLY A 769 17.02 11.48 -1.81
C GLY A 769 17.00 11.49 -0.27
N ARG A 770 18.16 11.53 0.39
CA ARG A 770 18.28 11.52 1.86
C ARG A 770 18.51 12.92 2.39
N ALA A 771 17.84 13.28 3.48
CA ALA A 771 18.07 14.57 4.14
C ALA A 771 19.56 14.75 4.52
N ARG A 772 20.13 15.91 4.18
CA ARG A 772 21.54 16.23 4.46
C ARG A 772 21.72 16.60 5.94
N PRO A 773 22.70 16.03 6.66
CA PRO A 773 22.96 16.40 8.04
C PRO A 773 23.89 17.64 8.10
N ILE A 774 23.48 18.67 8.82
CA ILE A 774 24.24 19.91 9.04
C ILE A 774 24.60 20.03 10.52
N LYS A 775 25.86 20.32 10.82
CA LYS A 775 26.36 20.55 12.18
C LYS A 775 25.68 21.77 12.82
N ILE A 776 25.22 21.62 14.06
CA ILE A 776 24.78 22.73 14.90
C ILE A 776 26.03 23.33 15.57
N LYS A 777 26.33 24.61 15.30
CA LYS A 777 27.52 25.29 15.87
C LYS A 777 27.41 25.35 17.41
N GLY A 778 28.52 25.08 18.11
CA GLY A 778 28.60 25.17 19.58
C GLY A 778 27.88 24.03 20.31
N SER A 779 27.55 22.94 19.62
CA SER A 779 26.82 21.80 20.18
C SER A 779 27.71 20.60 20.51
N GLU A 780 29.02 20.82 20.64
CA GLU A 780 30.00 19.78 20.93
C GLU A 780 29.83 19.19 22.35
N PHE A 781 29.95 17.87 22.46
CA PHE A 781 29.90 17.16 23.74
C PHE A 781 30.77 15.89 23.70
N GLU A 782 31.13 15.37 24.88
CA GLU A 782 32.02 14.23 25.04
C GLU A 782 31.26 13.03 25.64
N ILE A 783 31.47 11.84 25.07
CA ILE A 783 30.87 10.58 25.55
C ILE A 783 31.98 9.58 25.87
N PRO A 784 32.04 8.99 27.09
CA PRO A 784 33.08 8.03 27.46
C PRO A 784 32.90 6.67 26.78
N PHE A 785 33.95 6.17 26.13
CA PHE A 785 33.98 4.88 25.45
C PHE A 785 35.33 4.17 25.63
N ASP A 786 35.27 2.84 25.77
CA ASP A 786 36.42 1.94 25.92
C ASP A 786 36.76 1.22 24.61
N THR A 787 35.85 1.26 23.62
CA THR A 787 36.02 0.66 22.28
C THR A 787 35.27 1.48 21.25
N ILE A 788 35.88 1.70 20.07
CA ILE A 788 35.26 2.41 18.95
C ILE A 788 35.43 1.58 17.66
N ILE A 789 34.35 1.39 16.92
CA ILE A 789 34.32 0.66 15.65
C ILE A 789 33.71 1.57 14.56
N PRO A 790 34.52 2.14 13.64
CA PRO A 790 34.05 3.10 12.63
C PRO A 790 33.55 2.42 11.35
N SER A 791 32.27 2.01 11.34
CA SER A 791 31.58 1.37 10.21
C SER A 791 30.98 2.37 9.20
N VAL A 792 31.84 3.19 8.55
CA VAL A 792 31.42 4.31 7.67
C VAL A 792 31.42 4.00 6.17
N GLY A 793 31.75 2.78 5.75
CA GLY A 793 31.71 2.33 4.36
C GLY A 793 32.89 1.44 3.99
N GLN A 794 32.97 1.06 2.72
CA GLN A 794 34.03 0.22 2.15
C GLN A 794 34.68 0.92 0.96
N ASP A 795 35.96 0.64 0.72
CA ASP A 795 36.76 1.11 -0.40
C ASP A 795 37.30 -0.09 -1.21
N LEU A 796 37.65 0.18 -2.47
CA LEU A 796 38.26 -0.77 -3.40
C LEU A 796 39.69 -1.14 -2.97
N ASP A 797 40.06 -2.39 -3.22
CA ASP A 797 41.41 -2.92 -2.99
C ASP A 797 41.86 -3.74 -4.21
N ILE A 798 42.11 -3.05 -5.33
CA ILE A 798 42.67 -3.62 -6.55
C ILE A 798 44.01 -2.91 -6.81
N ASP A 799 45.11 -3.62 -6.59
CA ASP A 799 46.49 -3.11 -6.69
C ASP A 799 47.24 -3.61 -7.93
N PHE A 800 46.65 -4.56 -8.67
CA PHE A 800 47.26 -5.22 -9.82
C PHE A 800 46.90 -4.61 -11.19
N VAL A 801 45.95 -3.66 -11.23
CA VAL A 801 45.56 -2.87 -12.42
C VAL A 801 45.41 -1.40 -12.02
N ASP A 802 45.89 -0.49 -12.86
CA ASP A 802 45.68 0.95 -12.66
C ASP A 802 44.18 1.32 -12.66
N ASN A 803 43.76 2.10 -11.66
CA ASN A 803 42.35 2.49 -11.47
C ASN A 803 41.72 3.13 -12.72
N ASP A 804 42.48 3.92 -13.48
CA ASP A 804 41.99 4.59 -14.70
C ASP A 804 41.56 3.59 -15.79
N LEU A 805 42.14 2.38 -15.79
CA LEU A 805 41.81 1.31 -16.72
C LEU A 805 40.58 0.51 -16.28
N LEU A 806 40.21 0.60 -15.01
CA LEU A 806 39.05 -0.08 -14.40
C LEU A 806 37.73 0.69 -14.55
N GLU A 807 37.78 1.91 -15.09
CA GLU A 807 36.58 2.67 -15.46
C GLU A 807 35.71 1.86 -16.43
N VAL A 808 34.44 1.69 -16.08
CA VAL A 808 33.46 0.96 -16.89
C VAL A 808 32.64 1.88 -17.77
N LYS A 809 32.27 1.41 -18.95
CA LYS A 809 31.22 2.04 -19.76
C LYS A 809 29.86 1.61 -19.19
N ASP A 810 29.04 2.60 -18.81
CA ASP A 810 27.70 2.39 -18.24
C ASP A 810 26.92 1.29 -19.01
N PHE A 811 26.15 0.49 -18.28
CA PHE A 811 25.35 -0.66 -18.74
C PHE A 811 26.11 -1.92 -19.20
N THR A 812 27.33 -1.80 -19.73
CA THR A 812 28.08 -2.95 -20.25
C THR A 812 28.95 -3.67 -19.20
N PHE A 813 29.28 -2.98 -18.11
CA PHE A 813 30.25 -3.44 -17.09
C PHE A 813 31.66 -3.71 -17.65
N GLU A 814 31.91 -3.42 -18.93
CA GLU A 814 33.21 -3.59 -19.56
C GLU A 814 34.10 -2.40 -19.23
N THR A 815 35.32 -2.70 -18.78
CA THR A 815 36.35 -1.72 -18.43
C THR A 815 36.99 -1.14 -19.69
N LYS A 816 37.97 -0.24 -19.55
CA LYS A 816 38.81 0.19 -20.68
C LYS A 816 39.69 -0.93 -21.23
N LEU A 817 39.94 -1.98 -20.44
CA LEU A 817 40.64 -3.18 -20.89
C LEU A 817 39.68 -4.07 -21.69
N LYS A 818 40.08 -4.38 -22.92
CA LYS A 818 39.31 -5.24 -23.84
C LYS A 818 39.00 -6.59 -23.18
N ASN A 819 37.72 -6.98 -23.20
CA ASN A 819 37.21 -8.25 -22.67
C ASN A 819 37.37 -8.43 -21.15
N VAL A 820 37.64 -7.34 -20.41
CA VAL A 820 37.70 -7.34 -18.95
C VAL A 820 36.51 -6.57 -18.40
N PHE A 821 35.74 -7.22 -17.53
CA PHE A 821 34.54 -6.67 -16.90
C PHE A 821 34.76 -6.45 -15.40
N LEU A 822 34.04 -5.49 -14.81
CA LEU A 822 34.08 -5.15 -13.38
C LEU A 822 32.66 -5.01 -12.83
N GLY A 823 32.38 -5.56 -11.66
CA GLY A 823 31.02 -5.57 -11.10
C GLY A 823 30.94 -6.00 -9.64
N GLY A 824 29.72 -5.96 -9.08
CA GLY A 824 29.49 -6.15 -7.65
C GLY A 824 30.04 -5.00 -6.83
N ASP A 825 30.44 -5.28 -5.59
CA ASP A 825 30.92 -4.23 -4.67
C ASP A 825 32.25 -3.59 -5.15
N ALA A 826 32.98 -4.24 -6.06
CA ALA A 826 34.16 -3.64 -6.70
C ALA A 826 33.78 -2.47 -7.64
N LEU A 827 32.58 -2.46 -8.20
CA LEU A 827 32.12 -1.34 -9.03
C LEU A 827 31.39 -0.28 -8.20
N THR A 828 30.52 -0.73 -7.29
CA THR A 828 29.52 0.14 -6.65
C THR A 828 29.88 0.55 -5.21
N GLY A 829 30.94 -0.02 -4.63
CA GLY A 829 31.19 -0.02 -3.19
C GLY A 829 30.31 -1.03 -2.45
N GLY A 830 30.39 -1.08 -1.12
CA GLY A 830 29.60 -2.03 -0.32
C GLY A 830 28.08 -1.83 -0.50
N THR A 831 27.42 -2.74 -1.21
CA THR A 831 25.96 -2.74 -1.44
C THR A 831 25.26 -3.94 -0.79
N SER A 832 24.16 -4.44 -1.35
CA SER A 832 23.45 -5.62 -0.84
C SER A 832 23.78 -6.87 -1.64
N ILE A 833 23.71 -8.03 -0.98
CA ILE A 833 24.07 -9.34 -1.56
C ILE A 833 23.30 -9.61 -2.86
N ILE A 834 22.01 -9.26 -2.89
CA ILE A 834 21.17 -9.51 -4.05
C ILE A 834 21.51 -8.58 -5.24
N SER A 835 22.02 -7.38 -4.97
CA SER A 835 22.56 -6.48 -6.01
C SER A 835 23.85 -7.05 -6.61
N ALA A 836 24.77 -7.55 -5.77
CA ALA A 836 25.98 -8.22 -6.24
C ALA A 836 25.66 -9.45 -7.12
N VAL A 837 24.65 -10.25 -6.73
CA VAL A 837 24.13 -11.36 -7.54
C VAL A 837 23.57 -10.86 -8.89
N ALA A 838 22.81 -9.76 -8.89
CA ALA A 838 22.25 -9.18 -10.10
C ALA A 838 23.33 -8.66 -11.06
N ASP A 839 24.38 -8.03 -10.55
CA ASP A 839 25.52 -7.58 -11.36
C ASP A 839 26.24 -8.74 -12.01
N GLY A 840 26.52 -9.81 -11.25
CA GLY A 840 27.13 -11.03 -11.79
C GLY A 840 26.31 -11.64 -12.92
N LYS A 841 24.97 -11.63 -12.79
CA LYS A 841 24.05 -12.06 -13.85
C LYS A 841 24.15 -11.18 -15.10
N LYS A 842 24.14 -9.85 -14.94
CA LYS A 842 24.22 -8.90 -16.06
C LYS A 842 25.56 -9.02 -16.79
N VAL A 843 26.66 -9.16 -16.05
CA VAL A 843 27.98 -9.38 -16.63
C VAL A 843 28.01 -10.68 -17.43
N ALA A 844 27.46 -11.78 -16.89
CA ALA A 844 27.35 -13.03 -17.65
C ALA A 844 26.53 -12.85 -18.94
N GLN A 845 25.40 -12.13 -18.88
CA GLN A 845 24.58 -11.82 -20.07
C GLN A 845 25.40 -11.05 -21.12
N ASN A 846 26.15 -10.02 -20.70
CA ASN A 846 26.99 -9.22 -21.61
C ASN A 846 28.11 -10.05 -22.24
N ILE A 847 28.77 -10.93 -21.47
CA ILE A 847 29.79 -11.85 -22.00
C ILE A 847 29.19 -12.82 -23.02
N ILE A 848 28.01 -13.39 -22.72
CA ILE A 848 27.29 -14.33 -23.60
C ILE A 848 26.91 -13.65 -24.91
N GLU A 849 26.33 -12.44 -24.84
CA GLU A 849 25.96 -11.63 -26.00
C GLU A 849 27.18 -11.27 -26.84
N LYS A 850 28.25 -10.78 -26.20
CA LYS A 850 29.52 -10.44 -26.87
C LYS A 850 30.20 -11.65 -27.53
N SER A 851 29.90 -12.85 -27.04
CA SER A 851 30.38 -14.11 -27.60
C SER A 851 29.50 -14.66 -28.72
N HIS A 852 28.41 -13.97 -29.07
CA HIS A 852 27.38 -14.44 -30.01
C HIS A 852 26.83 -15.83 -29.64
N LYS A 853 26.65 -16.09 -28.35
CA LYS A 853 26.06 -17.33 -27.82
C LYS A 853 24.66 -17.07 -27.27
N GLU A 854 23.85 -18.13 -27.20
CA GLU A 854 22.51 -18.04 -26.64
C GLU A 854 22.54 -18.09 -25.10
N TYR A 855 21.70 -17.26 -24.50
CA TYR A 855 21.45 -17.30 -23.06
C TYR A 855 20.50 -18.47 -22.76
N ASN A 856 20.98 -19.48 -22.03
CA ASN A 856 20.28 -20.77 -21.90
C ASN A 856 19.09 -20.74 -20.91
N ILE A 857 18.90 -19.67 -20.14
CA ILE A 857 17.76 -19.55 -19.24
C ILE A 857 16.61 -18.88 -19.97
N LYS A 858 15.51 -19.62 -20.10
CA LYS A 858 14.29 -19.11 -20.71
C LYS A 858 13.60 -18.09 -19.80
N PRO A 859 12.91 -17.09 -20.38
CA PRO A 859 11.99 -16.25 -19.64
C PRO A 859 10.96 -17.09 -18.89
N VAL A 860 10.60 -16.66 -17.69
CA VAL A 860 9.56 -17.33 -16.92
C VAL A 860 8.22 -17.12 -17.60
N GLU A 861 7.59 -18.22 -18.02
CA GLU A 861 6.24 -18.20 -18.56
C GLU A 861 5.24 -18.15 -17.41
N ASN A 862 4.30 -17.21 -17.47
CA ASN A 862 3.20 -17.14 -16.53
C ASN A 862 2.17 -18.22 -16.87
N LYS A 863 2.08 -19.25 -16.01
CA LYS A 863 1.18 -20.41 -16.17
C LYS A 863 0.29 -20.63 -14.94
N LYS A 864 0.05 -19.56 -14.17
CA LYS A 864 -0.79 -19.65 -12.97
C LYS A 864 -2.22 -19.94 -13.39
N ASP A 865 -2.76 -21.05 -12.90
CA ASP A 865 -4.17 -21.39 -13.06
C ASP A 865 -4.97 -20.64 -11.97
N ILE A 866 -5.29 -19.38 -12.25
CA ILE A 866 -6.09 -18.49 -11.41
C ILE A 866 -6.96 -17.63 -12.32
N THR A 867 -8.26 -17.59 -12.06
CA THR A 867 -9.19 -16.77 -12.85
C THR A 867 -9.21 -15.31 -12.39
N TYR A 868 -9.71 -14.41 -13.25
CA TYR A 868 -9.90 -13.00 -12.90
C TYR A 868 -10.84 -12.84 -11.70
N ASP A 869 -11.92 -13.60 -11.65
CA ASP A 869 -12.93 -13.54 -10.57
C ASP A 869 -12.35 -14.02 -9.23
N GLU A 870 -11.55 -15.10 -9.24
CA GLU A 870 -10.82 -15.56 -8.06
C GLU A 870 -9.87 -14.48 -7.52
N LEU A 871 -9.21 -13.71 -8.40
CA LEU A 871 -8.34 -12.61 -7.99
C LEU A 871 -9.12 -11.44 -7.37
N LEU A 872 -10.30 -11.10 -7.90
CA LEU A 872 -11.15 -10.07 -7.31
C LEU A 872 -11.58 -10.46 -5.89
N VAL A 873 -12.09 -11.67 -5.70
CA VAL A 873 -12.51 -12.18 -4.37
C VAL A 873 -11.32 -12.24 -3.41
N LYS A 874 -10.16 -12.71 -3.88
CA LYS A 874 -8.94 -12.77 -3.07
C LYS A 874 -8.49 -11.39 -2.58
N ARG A 875 -8.65 -10.36 -3.41
CA ARG A 875 -8.21 -8.98 -3.13
C ARG A 875 -9.20 -8.16 -2.30
N ALA A 876 -10.36 -8.72 -1.96
CA ALA A 876 -11.29 -8.13 -1.00
C ALA A 876 -10.89 -8.41 0.47
N LYS A 877 -9.99 -9.36 0.73
CA LYS A 877 -9.73 -9.90 2.07
C LYS A 877 -8.40 -9.47 2.67
N ARG A 878 -8.43 -9.18 3.98
CA ARG A 878 -7.25 -8.99 4.84
C ARG A 878 -6.91 -10.32 5.52
N GLU A 879 -5.64 -10.69 5.53
CA GLU A 879 -5.13 -11.92 6.12
C GLU A 879 -3.72 -11.66 6.66
N TYR A 880 -3.55 -11.65 7.99
CA TYR A 880 -2.22 -11.46 8.58
C TYR A 880 -1.32 -12.67 8.39
N GLY A 881 -0.04 -12.40 8.17
CA GLY A 881 1.01 -13.41 8.02
C GLY A 881 1.36 -14.09 9.32
N SER A 882 2.09 -15.20 9.20
CA SER A 882 2.71 -15.82 10.36
C SER A 882 3.81 -14.90 10.90
N LYS A 883 4.09 -14.96 12.21
CA LYS A 883 5.28 -14.32 12.77
C LYS A 883 6.45 -15.29 12.68
N ILE A 884 7.63 -14.77 12.31
CA ILE A 884 8.87 -15.55 12.37
C ILE A 884 9.17 -15.87 13.82
N LYS A 885 9.48 -17.14 14.09
CA LYS A 885 9.89 -17.58 15.41
C LYS A 885 11.34 -17.19 15.62
N GLU A 886 11.58 -16.44 16.69
CA GLU A 886 12.90 -15.99 17.08
C GLU A 886 13.26 -16.54 18.46
N THR A 887 14.55 -16.77 18.67
CA THR A 887 15.11 -17.12 19.98
C THR A 887 14.82 -16.02 20.99
N ALA A 888 14.49 -16.38 22.23
CA ALA A 888 14.18 -15.42 23.30
C ALA A 888 15.38 -14.49 23.57
N LEU A 889 15.13 -13.23 23.93
CA LEU A 889 16.19 -12.22 24.12
C LEU A 889 17.28 -12.66 25.12
N SER A 890 16.87 -13.33 26.20
CA SER A 890 17.77 -13.88 27.23
C SER A 890 18.74 -14.94 26.71
N GLU A 891 18.43 -15.57 25.58
CA GLU A 891 19.20 -16.66 24.97
C GLU A 891 20.01 -16.20 23.74
N ARG A 892 20.00 -14.89 23.43
CA ARG A 892 20.73 -14.31 22.29
C ARG A 892 22.19 -13.93 22.58
N ASN A 893 22.71 -14.26 23.75
CA ASN A 893 24.09 -13.95 24.19
C ASN A 893 25.18 -14.85 23.56
N ASN A 894 24.84 -15.59 22.50
CA ASN A 894 25.72 -16.51 21.80
C ASN A 894 25.61 -16.30 20.28
N PHE A 895 26.33 -17.12 19.51
CA PHE A 895 26.40 -17.04 18.05
C PHE A 895 25.48 -18.04 17.32
N ASN A 896 24.51 -18.63 18.02
CA ASN A 896 23.51 -19.52 17.41
C ASN A 896 22.56 -18.72 16.52
N LEU A 897 21.98 -19.39 15.51
CA LEU A 897 20.95 -18.79 14.66
C LEU A 897 19.77 -18.29 15.48
N ILE A 898 19.33 -17.07 15.20
CA ILE A 898 18.25 -16.42 15.96
C ILE A 898 16.88 -16.80 15.40
N THR A 899 16.75 -16.93 14.09
CA THR A 899 15.49 -17.19 13.40
C THR A 899 15.41 -18.62 12.90
N SER A 900 14.26 -19.26 13.12
CA SER A 900 13.97 -20.57 12.53
C SER A 900 13.35 -20.45 11.15
N THR A 901 13.50 -21.50 10.34
CA THR A 901 12.77 -21.64 9.07
C THR A 901 11.28 -21.85 9.29
N LEU A 902 10.46 -21.57 8.28
CA LEU A 902 9.03 -21.85 8.30
C LEU A 902 8.78 -23.37 8.22
N THR A 903 7.71 -23.85 8.86
CA THR A 903 7.21 -25.20 8.56
C THR A 903 6.56 -25.25 7.18
N LYS A 904 6.39 -26.45 6.61
CA LYS A 904 5.67 -26.65 5.34
C LYS A 904 4.30 -25.97 5.32
N LYS A 905 3.52 -26.13 6.40
CA LYS A 905 2.17 -25.55 6.51
C LYS A 905 2.23 -24.02 6.57
N GLU A 906 3.14 -23.46 7.36
CA GLU A 906 3.33 -22.01 7.47
C GLU A 906 3.77 -21.42 6.12
N ALA A 907 4.74 -22.04 5.43
CA ALA A 907 5.22 -21.58 4.12
C ALA A 907 4.13 -21.62 3.03
N MET A 908 3.35 -22.71 2.95
CA MET A 908 2.23 -22.82 2.00
C MET A 908 1.15 -21.77 2.29
N LYS A 909 0.76 -21.59 3.56
CA LYS A 909 -0.23 -20.59 3.97
C LYS A 909 0.26 -19.18 3.67
N GLU A 910 1.51 -18.89 4.00
CA GLU A 910 2.12 -17.58 3.75
C GLU A 910 2.20 -17.29 2.25
N ALA A 911 2.63 -18.25 1.44
CA ALA A 911 2.68 -18.10 -0.01
C ALA A 911 1.28 -17.93 -0.62
N SER A 912 0.26 -18.62 -0.10
CA SER A 912 -1.13 -18.49 -0.56
C SER A 912 -1.72 -17.10 -0.34
N ARG A 913 -1.12 -16.27 0.53
CA ARG A 913 -1.55 -14.88 0.72
C ARG A 913 -1.18 -14.00 -0.49
N CYS A 914 -0.30 -14.41 -1.39
CA CYS A 914 0.12 -13.56 -2.52
C CYS A 914 -1.08 -13.02 -3.32
N LEU A 915 -1.11 -11.71 -3.62
CA LEU A 915 -2.19 -11.08 -4.38
C LEU A 915 -2.02 -11.20 -5.90
N PHE A 916 -0.89 -11.76 -6.36
CA PHE A 916 -0.55 -11.92 -7.79
C PHE A 916 -0.68 -10.59 -8.57
N CYS A 917 0.10 -9.58 -8.13
CA CYS A 917 0.11 -8.23 -8.70
C CYS A 917 0.63 -8.15 -10.15
N ASP A 918 1.17 -9.25 -10.65
CA ASP A 918 1.58 -9.50 -12.02
C ASP A 918 0.43 -9.98 -12.94
N GLU A 919 -0.71 -10.42 -12.39
CA GLU A 919 -1.91 -10.78 -13.16
C GLU A 919 -2.86 -9.61 -13.35
N ILE A 920 -3.07 -8.83 -12.29
CA ILE A 920 -4.04 -7.74 -12.24
C ILE A 920 -3.55 -6.65 -11.28
N CYS A 921 -3.84 -5.38 -11.60
CA CYS A 921 -3.61 -4.27 -10.68
C CYS A 921 -4.86 -3.93 -9.87
N ASN A 922 -5.87 -3.28 -10.47
CA ASN A 922 -7.18 -2.89 -9.91
C ASN A 922 -7.23 -2.23 -8.51
N VAL A 923 -6.08 -1.94 -7.87
CA VAL A 923 -6.04 -1.34 -6.54
C VAL A 923 -6.83 -0.03 -6.51
N CYS A 924 -6.60 0.85 -7.49
CA CYS A 924 -7.28 2.15 -7.58
C CYS A 924 -8.80 2.07 -7.81
N VAL A 925 -9.31 0.96 -8.36
CA VAL A 925 -10.75 0.69 -8.52
C VAL A 925 -11.36 0.41 -7.16
N THR A 926 -10.70 -0.44 -6.35
CA THR A 926 -11.21 -0.82 -5.03
C THR A 926 -11.15 0.32 -4.01
N VAL A 927 -10.12 1.17 -4.06
CA VAL A 927 -9.95 2.28 -3.09
C VAL A 927 -10.67 3.56 -3.47
N CYS A 928 -11.27 3.63 -4.65
CA CYS A 928 -11.99 4.83 -5.07
C CYS A 928 -13.36 4.82 -4.38
N PRO A 929 -13.61 5.71 -3.38
CA PRO A 929 -14.91 5.74 -2.70
C PRO A 929 -16.04 6.04 -3.69
N ASN A 930 -15.74 6.84 -4.71
CA ASN A 930 -16.71 7.31 -5.71
C ASN A 930 -16.89 6.34 -6.89
N ARG A 931 -16.18 5.21 -6.93
CA ARG A 931 -16.16 4.28 -8.08
C ARG A 931 -15.79 4.94 -9.43
N ALA A 932 -15.06 6.06 -9.40
CA ALA A 932 -14.58 6.76 -10.59
C ALA A 932 -13.52 6.00 -11.38
N ASN A 933 -12.66 5.21 -10.71
CA ASN A 933 -11.70 4.37 -11.43
C ASN A 933 -12.38 3.07 -11.87
N TYR A 934 -12.36 2.80 -13.17
CA TYR A 934 -13.11 1.73 -13.80
C TYR A 934 -12.19 0.75 -14.53
N SER A 935 -12.35 -0.55 -14.30
CA SER A 935 -11.57 -1.59 -14.98
C SER A 935 -12.26 -2.03 -16.26
N TYR A 936 -11.53 -2.12 -17.37
CA TYR A 936 -12.02 -2.66 -18.64
C TYR A 936 -11.03 -3.68 -19.23
N GLU A 937 -11.50 -4.47 -20.19
CA GLU A 937 -10.64 -5.38 -20.96
C GLU A 937 -10.37 -4.82 -22.35
N THR A 938 -9.15 -5.01 -22.84
CA THR A 938 -8.77 -4.75 -24.22
C THR A 938 -7.98 -5.93 -24.78
N LYS A 939 -8.03 -6.11 -26.10
CA LYS A 939 -7.21 -7.13 -26.77
C LYS A 939 -5.77 -6.60 -26.87
N PRO A 940 -4.76 -7.46 -26.64
CA PRO A 940 -3.39 -7.09 -26.96
C PRO A 940 -3.27 -6.68 -28.44
N VAL A 941 -2.68 -5.52 -28.70
CA VAL A 941 -2.50 -4.98 -30.05
C VAL A 941 -1.03 -4.63 -30.28
N ALA A 942 -0.59 -4.78 -31.52
CA ALA A 942 0.73 -4.36 -31.97
C ALA A 942 0.61 -3.76 -33.38
N TYR A 943 0.81 -2.45 -33.49
CA TYR A 943 0.73 -1.70 -34.74
C TYR A 943 2.10 -1.15 -35.12
N LYS A 944 2.51 -1.36 -36.37
CA LYS A 944 3.65 -0.66 -36.96
C LYS A 944 3.15 0.69 -37.44
N LEU A 945 3.32 1.72 -36.61
CA LEU A 945 2.83 3.05 -36.93
C LEU A 945 3.65 3.67 -38.05
N GLN A 946 2.96 4.42 -38.91
CA GLN A 946 3.54 5.26 -39.94
C GLN A 946 3.33 6.73 -39.58
N LYS A 947 4.27 7.58 -40.02
CA LYS A 947 4.18 9.04 -39.94
C LYS A 947 3.89 9.59 -41.34
N ALA A 948 3.14 10.69 -41.41
CA ALA A 948 2.95 11.44 -42.65
C ALA A 948 4.01 12.53 -42.76
N VAL A 949 4.72 12.59 -43.89
CA VAL A 949 5.80 13.57 -44.16
C VAL A 949 5.53 14.28 -45.47
N ARG A 950 5.54 15.62 -45.44
CA ARG A 950 5.42 16.46 -46.62
C ARG A 950 6.74 16.50 -47.38
N LYS A 951 6.73 16.09 -48.66
CA LYS A 951 7.86 16.23 -49.59
C LYS A 951 7.37 17.00 -50.82
N GLY A 952 7.65 18.30 -50.85
CA GLY A 952 7.10 19.21 -51.86
C GLY A 952 5.59 19.42 -51.66
N ASN A 953 4.81 19.14 -52.71
CA ASN A 953 3.34 19.18 -52.65
C ASN A 953 2.72 17.84 -52.23
N ASP A 954 3.49 16.77 -52.16
CA ASP A 954 3.00 15.42 -51.85
C ASP A 954 3.17 15.08 -50.36
N ILE A 955 2.30 14.23 -49.86
CA ILE A 955 2.39 13.62 -48.53
C ILE A 955 2.74 12.15 -48.73
N ILE A 956 3.87 11.73 -48.17
CA ILE A 956 4.29 10.34 -48.18
C ILE A 956 4.22 9.74 -46.78
N PHE A 957 4.11 8.41 -46.70
CA PHE A 957 4.10 7.69 -45.43
C PHE A 957 5.44 6.99 -45.23
N GLU A 958 6.02 7.19 -44.05
CA GLU A 958 7.27 6.57 -43.63
C GLU A 958 7.03 5.79 -42.34
N ASP A 959 7.79 4.72 -42.12
CA ASP A 959 7.76 3.99 -40.84
C ASP A 959 8.16 4.92 -39.68
N ASP A 960 7.47 4.77 -38.54
CA ASP A 960 7.75 5.56 -37.34
C ASP A 960 8.22 4.65 -36.20
N LYS A 961 7.31 3.91 -35.57
CA LYS A 961 7.62 3.02 -34.43
C LYS A 961 6.55 1.97 -34.20
N LEU A 962 6.87 0.99 -33.35
CA LEU A 962 5.93 -0.01 -32.89
C LEU A 962 5.11 0.53 -31.71
N PHE A 963 3.79 0.60 -31.88
CA PHE A 963 2.84 0.79 -30.79
C PHE A 963 2.36 -0.57 -30.32
N SER A 964 2.44 -0.87 -29.02
CA SER A 964 1.94 -2.14 -28.50
C SER A 964 1.28 -2.01 -27.14
N ILE A 965 0.14 -2.66 -26.97
CA ILE A 965 -0.50 -2.89 -25.68
C ILE A 965 -0.45 -4.39 -25.43
N LYS A 966 0.20 -4.78 -24.33
CA LYS A 966 0.36 -6.20 -23.97
C LYS A 966 -0.62 -6.66 -22.90
N GLN A 967 -1.03 -5.74 -22.02
CA GLN A 967 -1.88 -6.06 -20.88
C GLN A 967 -3.36 -6.04 -21.30
N LYS A 968 -4.05 -7.15 -21.00
CA LYS A 968 -5.48 -7.30 -21.28
C LYS A 968 -6.34 -6.40 -20.40
N HIS A 969 -6.09 -6.37 -19.09
CA HIS A 969 -6.87 -5.56 -18.15
C HIS A 969 -6.30 -4.15 -18.04
N GLN A 970 -7.17 -3.17 -18.15
CA GLN A 970 -6.82 -1.75 -18.16
C GLN A 970 -7.75 -0.96 -17.24
N ILE A 971 -7.35 0.28 -16.95
CA ILE A 971 -8.07 1.18 -16.04
C ILE A 971 -8.27 2.52 -16.73
N LEU A 972 -9.49 3.05 -16.62
CA LEU A 972 -9.84 4.42 -16.97
C LEU A 972 -10.44 5.13 -15.75
N ASN A 973 -10.59 6.45 -15.83
CA ASN A 973 -11.22 7.28 -14.82
C ASN A 973 -12.51 7.91 -15.40
N ILE A 974 -13.61 7.89 -14.66
CA ILE A 974 -14.86 8.58 -14.98
C ILE A 974 -14.79 9.94 -14.27
N GLY A 975 -14.60 11.00 -15.05
CA GLY A 975 -14.41 12.36 -14.56
C GLY A 975 -15.61 12.87 -13.76
N ASP A 976 -16.83 12.49 -14.15
CA ASP A 976 -18.09 12.87 -13.48
C ASP A 976 -18.14 12.43 -12.01
N PHE A 977 -17.52 11.28 -11.70
CA PHE A 977 -17.48 10.71 -10.34
C PHE A 977 -16.20 11.11 -9.59
N CYS A 978 -15.27 11.85 -10.21
CA CYS A 978 -13.94 12.07 -9.68
C CYS A 978 -13.75 13.48 -9.12
N ASN A 979 -13.76 13.61 -7.80
CA ASN A 979 -13.44 14.86 -7.09
C ASN A 979 -11.95 15.04 -6.76
N GLU A 980 -11.08 14.28 -7.41
CA GLU A 980 -9.62 14.36 -7.26
C GLU A 980 -9.10 14.24 -5.80
N CYS A 981 -9.82 13.52 -4.94
CA CYS A 981 -9.47 13.36 -3.53
C CYS A 981 -8.08 12.73 -3.26
N GLY A 982 -7.48 12.11 -4.28
CA GLY A 982 -6.12 11.58 -4.25
C GLY A 982 -5.94 10.21 -3.57
N ASN A 983 -6.98 9.61 -2.99
CA ASN A 983 -6.86 8.33 -2.30
C ASN A 983 -6.24 7.21 -3.17
N CYS A 984 -6.58 7.19 -4.47
CA CYS A 984 -6.01 6.23 -5.41
C CYS A 984 -4.49 6.41 -5.64
N THR A 985 -3.95 7.61 -5.43
CA THR A 985 -2.52 7.89 -5.53
C THR A 985 -1.77 7.20 -4.41
N THR A 986 -2.28 7.25 -3.18
CA THR A 986 -1.64 6.66 -1.99
C THR A 986 -1.30 5.17 -2.20
N PHE A 987 -2.20 4.44 -2.84
CA PHE A 987 -2.08 2.98 -3.02
C PHE A 987 -1.50 2.55 -4.37
N CYS A 988 -1.36 3.46 -5.34
CA CYS A 988 -0.79 3.12 -6.63
C CYS A 988 0.72 2.83 -6.50
N PRO A 989 1.23 1.66 -6.93
CA PRO A 989 2.64 1.30 -6.78
C PRO A 989 3.58 2.08 -7.72
N THR A 990 3.06 2.75 -8.75
CA THR A 990 3.85 3.61 -9.65
C THR A 990 4.10 4.97 -9.00
N ASN A 991 5.02 5.76 -9.54
CA ASN A 991 5.25 7.15 -9.12
C ASN A 991 4.12 8.12 -9.56
N GLY A 992 3.09 7.63 -10.25
CA GLY A 992 1.95 8.41 -10.74
C GLY A 992 0.70 8.40 -9.84
N ALA A 993 -0.36 9.03 -10.34
CA ALA A 993 -1.67 9.25 -9.75
C ALA A 993 -2.78 8.77 -10.71
N PRO A 994 -3.50 7.67 -10.41
CA PRO A 994 -4.48 7.10 -11.32
C PRO A 994 -5.57 8.06 -11.80
N PHE A 995 -6.09 8.94 -10.94
CA PHE A 995 -7.14 9.90 -11.30
C PHE A 995 -6.69 10.95 -12.34
N ARG A 996 -5.39 11.15 -12.50
CA ARG A 996 -4.77 12.13 -13.41
C ARG A 996 -4.16 11.47 -14.63
N ASP A 997 -3.41 10.38 -14.43
CA ASP A 997 -2.56 9.80 -15.46
C ASP A 997 -3.29 8.71 -16.28
N LYS A 998 -4.48 8.26 -15.87
CA LYS A 998 -5.32 7.34 -16.65
C LYS A 998 -6.27 8.08 -17.60
N PRO A 999 -6.71 7.43 -18.71
CA PRO A 999 -7.70 8.02 -19.60
C PRO A 999 -8.94 8.46 -18.82
N LYS A 1000 -9.25 9.76 -18.88
CA LYS A 1000 -10.39 10.37 -18.17
C LYS A 1000 -11.58 10.55 -19.11
N PHE A 1001 -12.71 9.92 -18.82
CA PHE A 1001 -13.93 9.92 -19.63
C PHE A 1001 -15.05 10.69 -18.95
N TYR A 1002 -15.84 11.41 -19.74
CA TYR A 1002 -16.98 12.19 -19.26
C TYR A 1002 -18.30 11.67 -19.80
N LEU A 1003 -19.25 11.37 -18.92
CA LEU A 1003 -20.54 10.75 -19.24
C LEU A 1003 -21.53 11.73 -19.88
N SER A 1004 -21.36 13.04 -19.65
CA SER A 1004 -22.24 14.08 -20.18
C SER A 1004 -21.49 15.14 -20.99
N GLN A 1005 -22.18 15.79 -21.93
CA GLN A 1005 -21.61 16.91 -22.67
C GLN A 1005 -21.32 18.12 -21.75
N LEU A 1006 -22.11 18.28 -20.67
CA LEU A 1006 -21.92 19.36 -19.69
C LEU A 1006 -20.59 19.21 -18.95
N SER A 1007 -20.35 18.04 -18.35
CA SER A 1007 -19.11 17.74 -17.63
C SER A 1007 -17.91 17.72 -18.56
N PHE A 1008 -18.05 17.19 -19.78
CA PHE A 1008 -17.01 17.28 -20.79
C PHE A 1008 -16.70 18.72 -21.18
N ASN A 1009 -17.67 19.64 -21.22
CA ASN A 1009 -17.42 21.04 -21.55
C ASN A 1009 -16.68 21.77 -20.42
N ASP A 1010 -17.01 21.51 -19.16
CA ASP A 1010 -16.37 22.09 -17.98
C ASP A 1010 -14.94 21.58 -17.74
N ALA A 1011 -14.66 20.35 -18.14
CA ALA A 1011 -13.33 19.73 -18.00
C ALA A 1011 -12.21 20.51 -18.71
N GLU A 1012 -10.97 20.39 -18.23
CA GLU A 1012 -9.79 20.92 -18.96
C GLU A 1012 -9.32 19.96 -20.05
N TYR A 1013 -9.39 18.65 -19.78
CA TYR A 1013 -8.97 17.61 -20.71
C TYR A 1013 -9.76 16.32 -20.47
N GLY A 1014 -9.80 15.45 -21.48
CA GLY A 1014 -10.38 14.11 -21.35
C GLY A 1014 -11.18 13.71 -22.59
N PHE A 1015 -11.91 12.61 -22.46
CA PHE A 1015 -12.62 11.94 -23.53
C PHE A 1015 -14.14 12.02 -23.35
N ILE A 1016 -14.88 12.07 -24.45
CA ILE A 1016 -16.33 11.82 -24.50
C ILE A 1016 -16.64 10.96 -25.73
N LEU A 1017 -17.54 9.99 -25.56
CA LEU A 1017 -18.06 9.20 -26.67
C LEU A 1017 -19.36 9.86 -27.17
N LYS A 1018 -19.31 10.52 -28.34
CA LYS A 1018 -20.46 11.24 -28.93
C LYS A 1018 -21.46 10.32 -29.62
N ALA A 1019 -20.97 9.19 -30.13
CA ALA A 1019 -21.76 8.10 -30.72
C ALA A 1019 -21.00 6.79 -30.51
N LYS A 1020 -21.65 5.63 -30.70
CA LYS A 1020 -21.04 4.29 -30.54
C LYS A 1020 -19.68 4.14 -31.23
N ASN A 1021 -19.44 4.90 -32.30
CA ASN A 1021 -18.24 4.87 -33.10
C ASN A 1021 -17.52 6.23 -33.23
N HIS A 1022 -17.82 7.24 -32.40
CA HIS A 1022 -17.20 8.56 -32.47
C HIS A 1022 -16.66 9.00 -31.11
N LEU A 1023 -15.34 8.90 -30.95
CA LEU A 1023 -14.61 9.31 -29.76
C LEU A 1023 -14.01 10.70 -29.97
N VAL A 1024 -14.24 11.59 -29.00
CA VAL A 1024 -13.66 12.94 -28.99
C VAL A 1024 -12.82 13.11 -27.75
N TYR A 1025 -11.67 13.74 -27.91
CA TYR A 1025 -10.77 14.15 -26.84
C TYR A 1025 -10.53 15.65 -26.92
N LYS A 1026 -10.34 16.29 -25.77
CA LYS A 1026 -9.88 17.67 -25.68
C LYS A 1026 -8.73 17.82 -24.69
N ASP A 1027 -7.89 18.83 -24.93
CA ASP A 1027 -6.91 19.38 -24.00
C ASP A 1027 -6.68 20.88 -24.30
N GLU A 1028 -5.70 21.50 -23.64
CA GLU A 1028 -5.28 22.89 -23.89
C GLU A 1028 -4.87 23.18 -25.35
N LYS A 1029 -4.54 22.15 -26.14
CA LYS A 1029 -4.08 22.26 -27.54
C LYS A 1029 -5.22 22.10 -28.55
N GLY A 1030 -6.44 21.83 -28.10
CA GLY A 1030 -7.64 21.73 -28.92
C GLY A 1030 -8.28 20.33 -28.90
N PHE A 1031 -8.99 20.02 -29.99
CA PHE A 1031 -9.78 18.79 -30.12
C PHE A 1031 -9.09 17.75 -30.99
N LYS A 1032 -9.24 16.47 -30.59
CA LYS A 1032 -8.85 15.29 -31.34
C LYS A 1032 -10.08 14.40 -31.48
N GLU A 1033 -10.35 13.89 -32.68
CA GLU A 1033 -11.51 13.06 -32.95
C GLU A 1033 -11.07 11.78 -33.65
N LEU A 1034 -11.72 10.67 -33.28
CA LEU A 1034 -11.59 9.39 -33.95
C LEU A 1034 -12.98 8.81 -34.25
N ILE A 1035 -13.25 8.56 -35.53
CA ILE A 1035 -14.46 7.89 -35.99
C ILE A 1035 -14.09 6.48 -36.46
N ALA A 1036 -14.77 5.46 -35.95
CA ALA A 1036 -14.58 4.08 -36.35
C ALA A 1036 -15.66 3.66 -37.37
N ASP A 1037 -15.24 3.40 -38.60
CA ASP A 1037 -16.09 2.79 -39.62
C ASP A 1037 -15.90 1.27 -39.63
N ASN A 1038 -16.57 0.58 -40.56
CA ASN A 1038 -16.47 -0.87 -40.72
C ASN A 1038 -15.02 -1.34 -40.94
N ASN A 1039 -14.26 -0.64 -41.81
CA ASN A 1039 -12.92 -1.07 -42.22
C ASN A 1039 -11.81 -0.03 -41.95
N SER A 1040 -12.14 1.14 -41.42
CA SER A 1040 -11.18 2.23 -41.22
C SER A 1040 -11.41 3.03 -39.94
N PHE A 1041 -10.35 3.66 -39.45
CA PHE A 1041 -10.42 4.73 -38.47
C PHE A 1041 -10.15 6.07 -39.15
N ILE A 1042 -10.98 7.08 -38.89
CA ILE A 1042 -10.78 8.46 -39.37
C ILE A 1042 -10.39 9.31 -38.17
N TYR A 1043 -9.17 9.81 -38.18
CA TYR A 1043 -8.61 10.70 -37.17
C TYR A 1043 -8.58 12.14 -37.65
N LYS A 1044 -8.91 13.08 -36.76
CA LYS A 1044 -8.78 14.51 -37.01
C LYS A 1044 -8.20 15.19 -35.76
N GLU A 1045 -7.23 16.07 -35.96
CA GLU A 1045 -6.65 16.91 -34.91
C GLU A 1045 -6.24 18.24 -35.53
N ASN A 1046 -6.87 19.33 -35.11
CA ASN A 1046 -6.56 20.68 -35.56
C ASN A 1046 -6.43 20.80 -37.10
N LYS A 1047 -5.21 20.79 -37.59
CA LYS A 1047 -4.77 20.98 -38.98
C LYS A 1047 -4.35 19.68 -39.69
N ILE A 1048 -4.65 18.53 -39.08
CA ILE A 1048 -4.27 17.20 -39.53
C ILE A 1048 -5.54 16.35 -39.64
N SER A 1049 -5.68 15.60 -40.74
CA SER A 1049 -6.62 14.48 -40.84
C SER A 1049 -5.91 13.25 -41.37
N ALA A 1050 -6.30 12.07 -40.91
CA ALA A 1050 -5.74 10.82 -41.37
C ALA A 1050 -6.78 9.70 -41.37
N LYS A 1051 -6.66 8.77 -42.31
CA LYS A 1051 -7.46 7.56 -42.41
C LYS A 1051 -6.55 6.36 -42.26
N PHE A 1052 -6.90 5.44 -41.37
CA PHE A 1052 -6.14 4.23 -41.07
C PHE A 1052 -6.94 2.99 -41.40
N ASN A 1053 -6.25 1.93 -41.81
CA ASN A 1053 -6.84 0.60 -41.90
C ASN A 1053 -7.08 0.05 -40.48
N LYS A 1054 -8.30 -0.45 -40.21
CA LYS A 1054 -8.68 -0.91 -38.86
C LYS A 1054 -7.92 -2.16 -38.39
N ALA A 1055 -7.47 -3.02 -39.30
CA ALA A 1055 -6.85 -4.29 -38.96
C ALA A 1055 -5.38 -4.15 -38.53
N ASN A 1056 -4.62 -3.24 -39.15
CA ASN A 1056 -3.17 -3.10 -38.94
C ASN A 1056 -2.73 -1.68 -38.59
N PHE A 1057 -3.65 -0.72 -38.58
CA PHE A 1057 -3.41 0.71 -38.33
C PHE A 1057 -2.45 1.39 -39.33
N SER A 1058 -2.30 0.85 -40.55
CA SER A 1058 -1.52 1.49 -41.61
C SER A 1058 -2.24 2.73 -42.16
N LEU A 1059 -1.48 3.77 -42.52
CA LEU A 1059 -2.01 4.98 -43.15
C LEU A 1059 -2.56 4.64 -44.54
N ILE A 1060 -3.83 5.00 -44.77
CA ILE A 1060 -4.50 4.95 -46.08
C ILE A 1060 -4.41 6.33 -46.74
N GLU A 1061 -4.69 7.38 -45.98
CA GLU A 1061 -4.73 8.76 -46.44
C GLU A 1061 -4.32 9.69 -45.29
N ALA A 1062 -3.64 10.80 -45.59
CA ALA A 1062 -3.45 11.88 -44.63
C ALA A 1062 -3.45 13.23 -45.32
N ALA A 1063 -4.09 14.22 -44.71
CA ALA A 1063 -4.00 15.62 -45.10
C ALA A 1063 -3.32 16.41 -43.97
N LEU A 1064 -2.31 17.19 -44.35
CA LEU A 1064 -1.59 18.09 -43.47
C LEU A 1064 -1.81 19.53 -43.95
N ASP A 1065 -2.08 20.47 -43.04
CA ASP A 1065 -2.03 21.89 -43.37
C ASP A 1065 -0.63 22.30 -43.84
N LYS A 1066 -0.54 23.37 -44.65
CA LYS A 1066 0.73 23.86 -45.22
C LYS A 1066 1.79 24.18 -44.17
N SER A 1067 1.39 24.51 -42.94
CA SER A 1067 2.30 24.77 -41.83
C SER A 1067 2.93 23.51 -41.20
N ILE A 1068 2.50 22.31 -41.59
CA ILE A 1068 2.91 21.03 -40.98
C ILE A 1068 3.71 20.20 -41.98
N ASN A 1069 4.96 19.92 -41.61
CA ASN A 1069 5.89 19.11 -42.43
C ASN A 1069 5.89 17.63 -42.06
N LYS A 1070 5.55 17.29 -40.80
CA LYS A 1070 5.49 15.92 -40.30
C LYS A 1070 4.38 15.78 -39.26
N ALA A 1071 3.67 14.65 -39.29
CA ALA A 1071 2.73 14.24 -38.25
C ALA A 1071 2.94 12.76 -37.86
N SER A 1072 2.96 12.49 -36.56
CA SER A 1072 2.97 11.14 -35.98
C SER A 1072 1.60 10.86 -35.33
N PHE A 1073 1.18 9.59 -35.32
CA PHE A 1073 -0.20 9.21 -34.99
C PHE A 1073 -0.33 8.27 -33.79
N ASP A 1074 0.59 8.39 -32.83
CA ASP A 1074 0.54 7.67 -31.56
C ASP A 1074 -0.80 7.78 -30.85
N PHE A 1075 -1.29 9.01 -30.70
CA PHE A 1075 -2.51 9.28 -29.96
C PHE A 1075 -3.74 8.72 -30.69
N ALA A 1076 -3.74 8.71 -32.03
CA ALA A 1076 -4.79 8.06 -32.82
C ALA A 1076 -4.85 6.55 -32.53
N ALA A 1077 -3.69 5.89 -32.41
CA ALA A 1077 -3.61 4.47 -32.05
C ALA A 1077 -4.06 4.20 -30.60
N GLN A 1078 -3.82 5.14 -29.69
CA GLN A 1078 -4.38 5.07 -28.33
C GLN A 1078 -5.91 5.21 -28.37
N MET A 1079 -6.44 6.19 -29.10
CA MET A 1079 -7.88 6.43 -29.26
C MET A 1079 -8.59 5.22 -29.89
N SER A 1080 -7.95 4.52 -30.82
CA SER A 1080 -8.57 3.36 -31.49
C SER A 1080 -8.79 2.18 -30.55
N VAL A 1081 -8.02 2.11 -29.47
CA VAL A 1081 -8.20 1.11 -28.42
C VAL A 1081 -9.22 1.60 -27.39
N LEU A 1082 -9.19 2.90 -27.05
CA LEU A 1082 -10.09 3.50 -26.06
C LEU A 1082 -11.54 3.59 -26.53
N ILE A 1083 -11.80 3.69 -27.83
CA ILE A 1083 -13.17 3.79 -28.35
C ILE A 1083 -13.99 2.53 -28.06
N GLU A 1084 -13.37 1.34 -28.12
CA GLU A 1084 -14.03 0.08 -27.75
C GLU A 1084 -14.29 0.02 -26.23
N ALA A 1085 -13.32 0.47 -25.43
CA ALA A 1085 -13.47 0.53 -23.97
C ALA A 1085 -14.62 1.46 -23.54
N ALA A 1086 -14.77 2.58 -24.23
CA ALA A 1086 -15.80 3.58 -23.94
C ALA A 1086 -17.20 3.04 -24.17
N GLN A 1087 -17.43 2.13 -25.13
CA GLN A 1087 -18.76 1.61 -25.43
C GLN A 1087 -19.47 0.98 -24.22
N GLY A 1088 -18.71 0.40 -23.27
CA GLY A 1088 -19.27 -0.16 -22.04
C GLY A 1088 -19.76 0.87 -21.02
N LEU A 1089 -19.33 2.13 -21.14
CA LEU A 1089 -19.66 3.23 -20.21
C LEU A 1089 -20.90 4.03 -20.62
N TYR A 1090 -21.22 4.06 -21.92
CA TYR A 1090 -22.31 4.87 -22.46
C TYR A 1090 -23.45 4.00 -22.93
N SER A 1091 -24.67 4.40 -22.61
CA SER A 1091 -25.86 3.86 -23.26
C SER A 1091 -26.25 4.75 -24.42
N PHE A 1092 -25.99 4.31 -25.65
CA PHE A 1092 -26.65 4.88 -26.82
C PHE A 1092 -27.95 4.10 -27.04
N GLU A 1093 -29.04 4.81 -27.31
CA GLU A 1093 -30.28 4.18 -27.79
C GLU A 1093 -29.97 3.57 -29.17
N ASP A 1094 -30.32 2.29 -29.33
CA ASP A 1094 -30.19 1.57 -30.60
C ASP A 1094 -31.25 1.98 -31.60
#